data_AF-A0A7H8M463-F1
#
_entry.id   AF-A0A7H8M463-F1
#
_cell.length_a   1.000
_cell.length_b   1.000
_cell.length_c   1.000
_cell.angle_alpha   90.00
_cell.angle_beta   90.00
_cell.angle_gamma   90.00
#
_symmetry.space_group_name_H-M   'P 1'
#
loop_
_entity.id
_entity.type
_entity.pdbx_description
1 polymer ?
#
loop_
_entity_poly.entity_id
_entity_poly.type
_entity_poly.pdbx_seq_one_letter_code
_entity_poly.pdbx_strand_id
1 'polypeptide(L)'
;MELPKALLEPPWAAREPAGTPAGEEPVIVAGLEPPDGRAVRWAPGEREEWAATRAYRAWADGEWEEAAEQFRDGRMGYAPVQAAFLAGAPEHLARPLLAGWQPKVTWDFAHSLRPVVARFETDAWDVAFRLAKQNPYGTGPVLMPFLSADVARLVADWLYRLKSAQDLAAAWLGRHGLDAVPHLVPDALGKRVGPRRNAAKALRAVKGDVAEAARVHGDEAAAAVAALLAAAPPAAARAEPPYKPPPLPAWLDLGALPAPPLKGGGELPPEALRTLLLAMTVPDSRGIDVAPVLDGAAEVCEPESLTAFSWALFEAWEAARFPGRSGFVLSMLGRFGDEETARRLTPHIKKWPGQPGGHGRAVHGLGVLVEIGGDTALTQLDSIARKSKYKGLKAEAQRRLAFAAKKRGLTPDQLADRLVPAFGLDAGGTLVLDYGPRRFTVGFDEQLKPTIADGNGTVRKSLPKPGAKDDPGLAPAAHQRFAELKKELRAVASVQVARLESAMVMGREWTAAEFGEYVVGHPLMRHLARRLVWLSGDRAFRVAEDLTFADLNDDAVDLPESAAVQIAHPLELGNTLDAWSEMFGDYEILQPFPQLGRPVHTLAEGEGAGGRLARFEGLTVPTGRLLGLTRTGWSRGAPQDNGIEHWMSWTLVPDVAVVLDLSPGIAVGYTDLNPEQTIEHVWIGKSAGGYAPSRVIEDGFADLDPVFVSELLTDLTSLAG
;
A
#
# COMPACT_ATOMS: atom_id res chain seq x y z
N MET A 1 36.86 22.87 13.31
CA MET A 1 35.89 22.50 12.25
C MET A 1 34.86 23.61 12.19
N GLU A 2 34.63 24.20 11.02
CA GLU A 2 33.55 25.18 10.85
C GLU A 2 32.21 24.45 10.74
N LEU A 3 31.17 24.93 11.44
CA LEU A 3 29.84 24.35 11.35
C LEU A 3 29.13 24.83 10.08
N PRO A 4 28.38 23.95 9.40
CA PRO A 4 27.55 24.33 8.26
C PRO A 4 26.66 25.52 8.57
N LYS A 5 26.64 26.49 7.66
CA LYS A 5 25.90 27.73 7.82
C LYS A 5 24.43 27.50 8.18
N ALA A 6 23.78 26.49 7.58
CA ALA A 6 22.37 26.18 7.81
C ALA A 6 22.05 25.77 9.27
N LEU A 7 23.02 25.25 10.03
CA LEU A 7 22.82 24.91 11.45
C LEU A 7 22.81 26.12 12.37
N LEU A 8 23.47 27.21 11.96
CA LEU A 8 23.56 28.47 12.71
C LEU A 8 22.55 29.50 12.19
N GLU A 9 22.32 29.51 10.88
CA GLU A 9 21.39 30.37 10.15
C GLU A 9 20.35 29.50 9.44
N PRO A 10 19.28 29.05 10.15
CA PRO A 10 18.32 28.14 9.56
C PRO A 10 17.53 28.77 8.41
N PRO A 11 17.05 27.96 7.46
CA PRO A 11 16.37 28.43 6.24
C PRO A 11 15.08 29.21 6.52
N TRP A 12 14.48 29.05 7.71
CA TRP A 12 13.31 29.81 8.14
C TRP A 12 13.64 31.16 8.80
N ALA A 13 14.90 31.41 9.20
CA ALA A 13 15.34 32.68 9.81
C ALA A 13 15.66 33.75 8.76
N ALA A 14 16.06 33.37 7.55
CA ALA A 14 16.39 34.28 6.44
C ALA A 14 15.17 34.98 5.79
N ARG A 15 13.97 34.85 6.37
CA ARG A 15 12.74 35.44 5.83
C ARG A 15 12.43 36.76 6.55
N GLU A 16 12.75 37.87 5.90
CA GLU A 16 12.45 39.21 6.41
C GLU A 16 10.94 39.47 6.52
N PRO A 17 10.47 40.28 7.49
CA PRO A 17 9.09 40.74 7.51
C PRO A 17 8.82 41.54 6.24
N ALA A 18 7.72 41.22 5.55
CA ALA A 18 7.28 41.98 4.39
C ALA A 18 7.08 43.45 4.79
N GLY A 19 7.96 44.33 4.33
CA GLY A 19 7.63 45.74 4.19
C GLY A 19 6.34 45.85 3.37
N THR A 20 5.43 46.73 3.79
CA THR A 20 4.22 47.02 3.02
C THR A 20 4.65 47.40 1.60
N PRO A 21 4.22 46.69 0.54
CA PRO A 21 4.51 47.15 -0.81
C PRO A 21 3.87 48.53 -0.93
N ALA A 22 4.66 49.52 -1.36
CA ALA A 22 4.12 50.79 -1.81
C ALA A 22 3.01 50.48 -2.82
N GLY A 23 1.82 51.04 -2.58
CA GLY A 23 0.63 50.70 -3.35
C GLY A 23 0.85 51.01 -4.83
N GLU A 24 0.93 49.97 -5.66
CA GLU A 24 0.60 50.10 -7.08
C GLU A 24 -0.89 50.45 -7.17
N GLU A 25 -1.20 51.57 -7.82
CA GLU A 25 -2.58 51.92 -8.11
C GLU A 25 -3.22 50.78 -8.92
N PRO A 26 -4.33 50.20 -8.46
CA PRO A 26 -4.93 49.08 -9.16
C PRO A 26 -5.52 49.54 -10.50
N VAL A 27 -5.17 48.84 -11.57
CA VAL A 27 -5.84 49.00 -12.87
C VAL A 27 -7.27 48.47 -12.73
N ILE A 28 -8.25 49.37 -12.77
CA ILE A 28 -9.68 49.05 -12.63
C ILE A 28 -10.38 49.41 -13.94
N VAL A 29 -11.08 48.44 -14.52
CA VAL A 29 -11.95 48.65 -15.69
C VAL A 29 -13.39 48.41 -15.25
N ALA A 30 -14.24 49.42 -15.40
CA ALA A 30 -15.63 49.35 -14.93
C ALA A 30 -16.53 48.66 -15.97
N GLY A 31 -17.58 47.96 -15.51
CA GLY A 31 -18.63 47.42 -16.38
C GLY A 31 -18.31 46.10 -17.08
N LEU A 32 -17.21 45.42 -16.72
CA LEU A 32 -16.91 44.09 -17.25
C LEU A 32 -17.81 43.03 -16.63
N GLU A 33 -18.43 42.20 -17.47
CA GLU A 33 -19.26 41.07 -17.06
C GLU A 33 -18.66 39.77 -17.62
N PRO A 34 -18.57 38.69 -16.83
CA PRO A 34 -18.04 37.42 -17.34
C PRO A 34 -18.98 36.85 -18.40
N PRO A 35 -18.50 36.01 -19.33
CA PRO A 35 -19.37 35.36 -20.29
C PRO A 35 -20.50 34.59 -19.63
N ASP A 36 -21.69 34.68 -20.22
CA ASP A 36 -22.87 33.96 -19.76
C ASP A 36 -22.78 32.45 -20.04
N GLY A 37 -23.38 31.67 -19.16
CA GLY A 37 -23.57 30.23 -19.34
C GLY A 37 -22.70 29.34 -18.46
N ARG A 38 -23.06 28.05 -18.46
CA ARG A 38 -22.37 26.95 -17.79
C ARG A 38 -21.85 26.02 -18.88
N ALA A 39 -20.53 25.79 -18.91
CA ALA A 39 -19.92 24.88 -19.88
C ALA A 39 -19.35 23.65 -19.16
N VAL A 40 -19.40 22.51 -19.85
CA VAL A 40 -18.78 21.27 -19.40
C VAL A 40 -17.67 20.88 -20.40
N ARG A 41 -16.50 20.53 -19.88
CA ARG A 41 -15.28 20.19 -20.63
C ARG A 41 -14.66 18.93 -20.01
N TRP A 42 -14.99 17.79 -20.58
CA TRP A 42 -14.44 16.51 -20.19
C TRP A 42 -13.04 16.31 -20.77
N ALA A 43 -12.14 15.71 -19.99
CA ALA A 43 -10.94 15.11 -20.57
C ALA A 43 -11.31 13.84 -21.38
N PRO A 44 -10.48 13.43 -22.35
CA PRO A 44 -10.74 12.20 -23.12
C PRO A 44 -10.97 10.99 -22.21
N GLY A 45 -12.11 10.31 -22.36
CA GLY A 45 -12.50 9.12 -21.59
C GLY A 45 -12.99 9.38 -20.16
N GLU A 46 -12.91 10.62 -19.66
CA GLU A 46 -13.25 10.95 -18.27
C GLU A 46 -14.74 10.84 -18.00
N ARG A 47 -15.57 11.23 -18.96
CA ARG A 47 -17.03 11.16 -18.80
C ARG A 47 -17.49 9.71 -18.68
N GLU A 48 -16.95 8.84 -19.52
CA GLU A 48 -17.20 7.40 -19.50
C GLU A 48 -16.71 6.76 -18.20
N GLU A 49 -15.52 7.15 -17.72
CA GLU A 49 -15.00 6.72 -16.41
C GLU A 49 -15.93 7.14 -15.25
N TRP A 50 -16.41 8.37 -15.26
CA TRP A 50 -17.32 8.88 -14.23
C TRP A 50 -18.70 8.22 -14.31
N ALA A 51 -19.21 7.95 -15.52
CA ALA A 51 -20.44 7.22 -15.73
C ALA A 51 -20.32 5.75 -15.27
N ALA A 52 -19.15 5.13 -15.45
CA ALA A 52 -18.85 3.77 -15.00
C ALA A 52 -18.56 3.65 -13.49
N THR A 53 -18.54 4.77 -12.75
CA THR A 53 -18.33 4.75 -11.31
C THR A 53 -19.47 3.98 -10.62
N ARG A 54 -19.11 2.89 -9.92
CA ARG A 54 -20.07 1.99 -9.28
C ARG A 54 -20.99 2.75 -8.33
N ALA A 55 -22.28 2.76 -8.64
CA ALA A 55 -23.29 3.33 -7.76
C ALA A 55 -23.36 2.55 -6.43
N TYR A 56 -23.75 3.24 -5.35
CA TYR A 56 -23.84 2.64 -4.02
C TYR A 56 -24.82 1.46 -3.95
N ARG A 57 -25.88 1.50 -4.76
CA ARG A 57 -26.92 0.47 -4.86
C ARG A 57 -27.23 0.22 -6.34
N ALA A 58 -27.43 -1.05 -6.71
CA ALA A 58 -28.01 -1.45 -7.98
C ALA A 58 -29.54 -1.51 -7.86
N TRP A 59 -30.25 -1.19 -8.94
CA TRP A 59 -31.71 -1.21 -9.02
C TRP A 59 -32.13 -2.25 -10.05
N ALA A 60 -33.15 -3.04 -9.74
CA ALA A 60 -33.71 -3.99 -10.70
C ALA A 60 -34.73 -3.32 -11.63
N ASP A 61 -34.91 -3.88 -12.82
CA ASP A 61 -35.96 -3.44 -13.75
C ASP A 61 -37.34 -3.67 -13.12
N GLY A 62 -38.10 -2.58 -12.94
CA GLY A 62 -39.42 -2.57 -12.29
C GLY A 62 -39.47 -1.95 -10.89
N GLU A 63 -38.32 -1.60 -10.29
CA GLU A 63 -38.27 -0.94 -8.96
C GLU A 63 -38.36 0.60 -9.05
N TRP A 64 -38.28 1.16 -10.26
CA TRP A 64 -38.01 2.58 -10.48
C TRP A 64 -39.15 3.49 -10.01
N GLU A 65 -40.39 3.09 -10.23
CA GLU A 65 -41.58 3.88 -9.92
C GLU A 65 -41.78 4.01 -8.41
N GLU A 66 -41.69 2.90 -7.68
CA GLU A 66 -41.78 2.90 -6.21
C GLU A 66 -40.60 3.65 -5.59
N ALA A 67 -39.39 3.44 -6.11
CA ALA A 67 -38.21 4.16 -5.66
C ALA A 67 -38.34 5.68 -5.90
N ALA A 68 -38.91 6.10 -7.02
CA ALA A 68 -39.18 7.50 -7.31
C ALA A 68 -40.17 8.10 -6.30
N GLU A 69 -41.22 7.36 -5.89
CA GLU A 69 -42.13 7.79 -4.83
C GLU A 69 -41.43 7.90 -3.47
N GLN A 70 -40.61 6.91 -3.11
CA GLN A 70 -39.82 6.96 -1.89
C GLN A 70 -38.85 8.15 -1.87
N PHE A 71 -38.29 8.52 -3.02
CA PHE A 71 -37.47 9.71 -3.18
C PHE A 71 -38.30 10.98 -2.97
N ARG A 72 -39.45 11.12 -3.65
CA ARG A 72 -40.34 12.30 -3.56
C ARG A 72 -40.81 12.58 -2.14
N ASP A 73 -41.22 11.54 -1.42
CA ASP A 73 -41.81 11.67 -0.08
C ASP A 73 -40.76 11.64 1.04
N GLY A 74 -39.46 11.56 0.69
CA GLY A 74 -38.35 11.58 1.64
C GLY A 74 -38.11 10.27 2.41
N ARG A 75 -38.81 9.18 2.06
CA ARG A 75 -38.58 7.83 2.62
C ARG A 75 -37.21 7.28 2.22
N MET A 76 -36.67 7.69 1.07
CA MET A 76 -35.30 7.40 0.66
C MET A 76 -34.32 8.37 1.34
N GLY A 77 -34.01 8.15 2.63
CA GLY A 77 -33.27 9.12 3.45
C GLY A 77 -31.74 9.19 3.23
N TYR A 78 -31.13 8.17 2.62
CA TYR A 78 -29.66 8.06 2.52
C TYR A 78 -29.12 8.63 1.20
N ALA A 79 -28.23 9.64 1.29
CA ALA A 79 -27.76 10.39 0.13
C ALA A 79 -27.02 9.56 -0.95
N PRO A 80 -26.17 8.56 -0.62
CA PRO A 80 -25.61 7.66 -1.63
C PRO A 80 -26.67 6.83 -2.39
N VAL A 81 -27.75 6.42 -1.74
CA VAL A 81 -28.86 5.69 -2.39
C VAL A 81 -29.64 6.61 -3.32
N GLN A 82 -29.90 7.85 -2.89
CA GLN A 82 -30.49 8.89 -3.75
C GLN A 82 -29.62 9.15 -4.99
N ALA A 83 -28.30 9.29 -4.81
CA ALA A 83 -27.37 9.48 -5.91
C ALA A 83 -27.33 8.28 -6.88
N ALA A 84 -27.36 7.05 -6.34
CA ALA A 84 -27.47 5.83 -7.12
C ALA A 84 -28.77 5.77 -7.94
N PHE A 85 -29.91 6.15 -7.33
CA PHE A 85 -31.18 6.28 -8.03
C PHE A 85 -31.08 7.30 -9.18
N LEU A 86 -30.58 8.51 -8.92
CA LEU A 86 -30.44 9.53 -9.96
C LEU A 86 -29.53 9.05 -11.09
N ALA A 87 -28.41 8.38 -10.76
CA ALA A 87 -27.48 7.85 -11.75
C ALA A 87 -28.10 6.75 -12.64
N GLY A 88 -28.97 5.89 -12.10
CA GLY A 88 -29.50 4.71 -12.81
C GLY A 88 -30.92 4.83 -13.37
N ALA A 89 -31.81 5.58 -12.73
CA ALA A 89 -33.24 5.54 -13.03
C ALA A 89 -33.61 6.07 -14.42
N PRO A 90 -34.75 5.66 -15.03
CA PRO A 90 -35.27 6.26 -16.25
C PRO A 90 -35.30 7.79 -16.20
N GLU A 91 -34.92 8.44 -17.30
CA GLU A 91 -34.67 9.90 -17.30
C GLU A 91 -35.88 10.73 -16.84
N HIS A 92 -37.09 10.32 -17.23
CA HIS A 92 -38.33 10.99 -16.84
C HIS A 92 -38.61 10.95 -15.32
N LEU A 93 -37.99 10.02 -14.58
CA LEU A 93 -38.08 9.92 -13.11
C LEU A 93 -36.93 10.68 -12.43
N ALA A 94 -35.70 10.53 -12.93
CA ALA A 94 -34.51 11.09 -12.31
C ALA A 94 -34.41 12.62 -12.48
N ARG A 95 -34.69 13.14 -13.68
CA ARG A 95 -34.46 14.56 -14.03
C ARG A 95 -35.30 15.54 -13.18
N PRO A 96 -36.60 15.30 -12.92
CA PRO A 96 -37.38 16.17 -12.02
C PRO A 96 -36.90 16.13 -10.56
N LEU A 97 -36.44 14.96 -10.10
CA LEU A 97 -35.96 14.77 -8.73
C LEU A 97 -34.60 15.42 -8.51
N LEU A 98 -33.70 15.38 -9.50
CA LEU A 98 -32.41 16.06 -9.47
C LEU A 98 -32.57 17.57 -9.24
N ALA A 99 -33.52 18.22 -9.92
CA ALA A 99 -33.74 19.66 -9.84
C ALA A 99 -34.05 20.15 -8.41
N GLY A 100 -34.74 19.32 -7.62
CA GLY A 100 -35.06 19.58 -6.21
C GLY A 100 -34.07 18.99 -5.20
N TRP A 101 -33.06 18.25 -5.66
CA TRP A 101 -32.23 17.43 -4.78
C TRP A 101 -31.21 18.25 -3.99
N GLN A 102 -31.38 18.29 -2.67
CA GLN A 102 -30.49 19.01 -1.75
C GLN A 102 -29.92 18.12 -0.65
N PRO A 103 -29.01 17.18 -0.99
CA PRO A 103 -28.41 16.29 0.00
C PRO A 103 -27.59 17.09 1.03
N LYS A 104 -27.71 16.70 2.29
CA LYS A 104 -26.94 17.23 3.43
C LYS A 104 -25.84 16.23 3.78
N VAL A 105 -24.64 16.46 3.24
CA VAL A 105 -23.47 15.58 3.42
C VAL A 105 -22.29 16.41 3.91
N THR A 106 -21.59 15.93 4.94
CA THR A 106 -20.42 16.61 5.53
C THR A 106 -19.10 15.87 5.30
N TRP A 107 -19.13 14.74 4.61
CA TRP A 107 -17.97 13.92 4.25
C TRP A 107 -17.66 13.99 2.75
N ASP A 108 -16.65 13.25 2.29
CA ASP A 108 -16.33 13.14 0.85
C ASP A 108 -17.48 12.43 0.10
N PHE A 109 -18.03 13.12 -0.90
CA PHE A 109 -19.16 12.65 -1.68
C PHE A 109 -18.87 12.64 -3.19
N ALA A 110 -17.60 12.80 -3.58
CA ALA A 110 -17.21 12.84 -4.99
C ALA A 110 -17.63 11.55 -5.72
N HIS A 111 -17.36 10.39 -5.14
CA HIS A 111 -17.64 9.08 -5.73
C HIS A 111 -19.13 8.91 -6.11
N SER A 112 -20.07 9.35 -5.26
CA SER A 112 -21.50 9.25 -5.53
C SER A 112 -22.01 10.30 -6.53
N LEU A 113 -21.35 11.46 -6.63
CA LEU A 113 -21.74 12.52 -7.57
C LEU A 113 -21.22 12.32 -8.99
N ARG A 114 -20.06 11.69 -9.17
CA ARG A 114 -19.45 11.47 -10.50
C ARG A 114 -20.42 10.90 -11.54
N PRO A 115 -21.17 9.79 -11.27
CA PRO A 115 -22.08 9.24 -12.28
C PRO A 115 -23.28 10.16 -12.54
N VAL A 116 -23.73 10.92 -11.53
CA VAL A 116 -24.81 11.92 -11.69
C VAL A 116 -24.32 13.09 -12.56
N VAL A 117 -23.10 13.59 -12.34
CA VAL A 117 -22.50 14.66 -13.14
C VAL A 117 -22.20 14.21 -14.57
N ALA A 118 -21.67 13.00 -14.76
CA ALA A 118 -21.43 12.44 -16.09
C ALA A 118 -22.71 12.28 -16.91
N ARG A 119 -23.81 11.94 -16.23
CA ARG A 119 -25.12 11.73 -16.84
C ARG A 119 -25.87 13.03 -17.14
N PHE A 120 -25.91 13.96 -16.19
CA PHE A 120 -26.79 15.14 -16.23
C PHE A 120 -26.05 16.46 -16.44
N GLU A 121 -24.71 16.46 -16.41
CA GLU A 121 -23.85 17.60 -16.74
C GLU A 121 -24.31 18.90 -16.06
N THR A 122 -24.78 19.89 -16.83
CA THR A 122 -25.21 21.19 -16.32
C THR A 122 -26.41 21.12 -15.38
N ASP A 123 -27.25 20.09 -15.48
CA ASP A 123 -28.40 19.92 -14.58
C ASP A 123 -27.96 19.44 -13.17
N ALA A 124 -26.78 18.84 -13.05
CA ALA A 124 -26.18 18.47 -11.76
C ALA A 124 -25.31 19.58 -11.15
N TRP A 125 -25.22 20.73 -11.82
CA TRP A 125 -24.28 21.80 -11.47
C TRP A 125 -24.48 22.34 -10.06
N ASP A 126 -25.71 22.71 -9.69
CA ASP A 126 -25.98 23.40 -8.43
C ASP A 126 -25.69 22.51 -7.21
N VAL A 127 -25.99 21.20 -7.31
CA VAL A 127 -25.64 20.24 -6.25
C VAL A 127 -24.13 20.00 -6.18
N ALA A 128 -23.45 19.87 -7.33
CA ALA A 128 -22.01 19.67 -7.39
C ALA A 128 -21.24 20.89 -6.85
N PHE A 129 -21.58 22.10 -7.30
CA PHE A 129 -20.96 23.35 -6.86
C PHE A 129 -21.13 23.57 -5.36
N ARG A 130 -22.34 23.40 -4.84
CA ARG A 130 -22.64 23.56 -3.41
C ARG A 130 -21.81 22.61 -2.55
N LEU A 131 -21.76 21.32 -2.90
CA LEU A 131 -21.05 20.31 -2.10
C LEU A 131 -19.53 20.44 -2.22
N ALA A 132 -19.01 20.76 -3.41
CA ALA A 132 -17.60 21.04 -3.62
C ALA A 132 -17.13 22.27 -2.82
N LYS A 133 -17.96 23.34 -2.76
CA LYS A 133 -17.67 24.51 -1.94
C LYS A 133 -17.59 24.20 -0.44
N GLN A 134 -18.42 23.26 0.04
CA GLN A 134 -18.42 22.84 1.46
C GLN A 134 -17.24 21.93 1.81
N ASN A 135 -16.82 21.05 0.90
CA ASN A 135 -15.70 20.14 1.08
C ASN A 135 -14.73 20.20 -0.12
N PRO A 136 -13.84 21.21 -0.18
CA PRO A 136 -12.92 21.41 -1.31
C PRO A 136 -11.93 20.27 -1.53
N TYR A 137 -11.54 19.54 -0.48
CA TYR A 137 -10.56 18.45 -0.59
C TYR A 137 -11.19 17.14 -1.05
N GLY A 138 -12.31 16.72 -0.46
CA GLY A 138 -12.98 15.47 -0.82
C GLY A 138 -13.86 15.61 -2.06
N THR A 139 -14.87 16.49 -1.99
CA THR A 139 -15.87 16.62 -3.05
C THR A 139 -15.45 17.59 -4.17
N GLY A 140 -14.50 18.51 -3.91
CA GLY A 140 -13.99 19.48 -4.89
C GLY A 140 -13.67 18.96 -6.30
N PRO A 141 -13.06 17.76 -6.47
CA PRO A 141 -12.76 17.18 -7.78
C PRO A 141 -13.95 17.05 -8.73
N VAL A 142 -15.21 17.03 -8.25
CA VAL A 142 -16.38 16.96 -9.14
C VAL A 142 -16.56 18.22 -10.01
N LEU A 143 -15.87 19.32 -9.69
CA LEU A 143 -15.92 20.55 -10.49
C LEU A 143 -14.89 20.60 -11.63
N MET A 144 -14.02 19.58 -11.75
CA MET A 144 -13.00 19.54 -12.80
C MET A 144 -13.53 19.80 -14.22
N PRO A 145 -14.66 19.22 -14.67
CA PRO A 145 -15.17 19.48 -16.00
C PRO A 145 -15.96 20.80 -16.13
N PHE A 146 -16.30 21.47 -15.02
CA PHE A 146 -17.17 22.65 -15.05
C PHE A 146 -16.40 23.94 -15.28
N LEU A 147 -16.87 24.75 -16.23
CA LEU A 147 -16.34 26.07 -16.59
C LEU A 147 -17.43 27.14 -16.54
N SER A 148 -17.25 28.11 -15.65
CA SER A 148 -18.14 29.27 -15.47
C SER A 148 -17.48 30.34 -14.60
N ALA A 149 -18.15 31.48 -14.44
CA ALA A 149 -17.72 32.53 -13.52
C ALA A 149 -17.72 32.12 -12.03
N ASP A 150 -18.73 31.39 -11.56
CA ASP A 150 -18.83 30.95 -10.16
C ASP A 150 -17.77 29.90 -9.81
N VAL A 151 -17.48 28.96 -10.72
CA VAL A 151 -16.39 27.98 -10.55
C VAL A 151 -15.03 28.66 -10.60
N ALA A 152 -14.79 29.56 -11.57
CA ALA A 152 -13.54 30.29 -11.69
C ALA A 152 -13.24 31.13 -10.42
N ARG A 153 -14.26 31.79 -9.85
CA ARG A 153 -14.15 32.51 -8.57
C ARG A 153 -13.79 31.59 -7.40
N LEU A 154 -14.43 30.42 -7.33
CA LEU A 154 -14.18 29.45 -6.28
C LEU A 154 -12.76 28.86 -6.36
N VAL A 155 -12.33 28.48 -7.57
CA VAL A 155 -10.97 28.01 -7.87
C VAL A 155 -9.93 29.08 -7.56
N ALA A 156 -10.19 30.35 -7.90
CA ALA A 156 -9.32 31.45 -7.56
C ALA A 156 -9.19 31.66 -6.03
N ASP A 157 -10.27 31.51 -5.26
CA ASP A 157 -10.21 31.51 -3.78
C ASP A 157 -9.39 30.33 -3.25
N TRP A 158 -9.60 29.12 -3.79
CA TRP A 158 -8.85 27.93 -3.39
C TRP A 158 -7.35 28.09 -3.65
N LEU A 159 -6.98 28.53 -4.86
CA LEU A 159 -5.59 28.80 -5.23
C LEU A 159 -4.97 29.86 -4.30
N TYR A 160 -5.72 30.89 -3.95
CA TYR A 160 -5.23 31.99 -3.14
C TYR A 160 -5.08 31.63 -1.65
N ARG A 161 -6.11 31.05 -1.04
CA ARG A 161 -6.27 30.94 0.42
C ARG A 161 -6.15 29.51 0.97
N LEU A 162 -6.50 28.48 0.20
CA LEU A 162 -6.73 27.13 0.73
C LEU A 162 -5.68 26.13 0.26
N LYS A 163 -4.67 25.90 1.11
CA LYS A 163 -3.54 25.01 0.82
C LYS A 163 -3.94 23.60 0.35
N SER A 164 -4.93 22.99 0.99
CA SER A 164 -5.39 21.64 0.66
C SER A 164 -6.07 21.50 -0.70
N ALA A 165 -6.41 22.63 -1.36
CA ALA A 165 -7.05 22.64 -2.68
C ALA A 165 -6.22 23.40 -3.73
N GLN A 166 -4.96 23.77 -3.42
CA GLN A 166 -4.09 24.50 -4.36
C GLN A 166 -3.74 23.65 -5.58
N ASP A 167 -3.39 22.38 -5.38
CA ASP A 167 -3.06 21.48 -6.48
C ASP A 167 -4.28 21.21 -7.37
N LEU A 168 -5.46 21.06 -6.77
CA LEU A 168 -6.72 20.92 -7.50
C LEU A 168 -7.03 22.19 -8.33
N ALA A 169 -6.82 23.38 -7.74
CA ALA A 169 -7.02 24.64 -8.44
C ALA A 169 -6.02 24.84 -9.59
N ALA A 170 -4.76 24.46 -9.40
CA ALA A 170 -3.74 24.47 -10.45
C ALA A 170 -4.07 23.49 -11.57
N ALA A 171 -4.55 22.29 -11.24
CA ALA A 171 -5.01 21.29 -12.21
C ALA A 171 -6.22 21.79 -13.02
N TRP A 172 -7.19 22.46 -12.39
CA TRP A 172 -8.32 23.07 -13.08
C TRP A 172 -7.87 24.17 -14.04
N LEU A 173 -6.98 25.09 -13.60
CA LEU A 173 -6.42 26.13 -14.47
C LEU A 173 -5.58 25.55 -15.62
N GLY A 174 -4.86 24.46 -15.38
CA GLY A 174 -4.14 23.73 -16.42
C GLY A 174 -5.06 23.06 -17.43
N ARG A 175 -6.21 22.54 -17.00
CA ARG A 175 -7.23 21.93 -17.87
C ARG A 175 -7.90 22.97 -18.77
N HIS A 176 -8.41 24.05 -18.18
CA HIS A 176 -9.22 25.04 -18.91
C HIS A 176 -8.36 26.11 -19.59
N GLY A 177 -7.12 26.30 -19.15
CA GLY A 177 -6.14 27.17 -19.81
C GLY A 177 -6.70 28.56 -20.10
N LEU A 178 -6.59 28.98 -21.36
CA LEU A 178 -7.06 30.28 -21.84
C LEU A 178 -8.59 30.44 -21.77
N ASP A 179 -9.37 29.36 -21.80
CA ASP A 179 -10.84 29.42 -21.70
C ASP A 179 -11.31 29.88 -20.31
N ALA A 180 -10.47 29.76 -19.28
CA ALA A 180 -10.76 30.29 -17.94
C ALA A 180 -10.60 31.82 -17.85
N VAL A 181 -9.83 32.43 -18.75
CA VAL A 181 -9.46 33.85 -18.67
C VAL A 181 -10.68 34.76 -18.71
N PRO A 182 -11.63 34.63 -19.66
CA PRO A 182 -12.82 35.47 -19.70
C PRO A 182 -13.64 35.45 -18.40
N HIS A 183 -13.63 34.36 -17.65
CA HIS A 183 -14.35 34.24 -16.39
C HIS A 183 -13.63 34.88 -15.19
N LEU A 184 -12.32 35.11 -15.27
CA LEU A 184 -11.48 35.68 -14.22
C LEU A 184 -11.28 37.20 -14.37
N VAL A 185 -11.27 37.71 -15.60
CA VAL A 185 -10.97 39.12 -15.93
C VAL A 185 -11.88 40.13 -15.20
N PRO A 186 -13.22 39.96 -15.15
CA PRO A 186 -14.10 40.91 -14.46
C PRO A 186 -13.78 41.12 -12.98
N ASP A 187 -13.37 40.06 -12.27
CA ASP A 187 -12.94 40.20 -10.88
C ASP A 187 -11.50 40.71 -10.78
N ALA A 188 -10.60 40.32 -11.68
CA ALA A 188 -9.20 40.76 -11.71
C ALA A 188 -9.02 42.26 -12.01
N LEU A 189 -9.96 42.88 -12.72
CA LEU A 189 -10.00 44.32 -13.00
C LEU A 189 -11.10 45.04 -12.20
N GLY A 190 -11.73 44.34 -11.25
CA GLY A 190 -12.83 44.86 -10.45
C GLY A 190 -12.41 45.73 -9.26
N LYS A 191 -13.37 46.46 -8.69
CA LYS A 191 -13.14 47.34 -7.51
C LYS A 191 -12.89 46.57 -6.21
N ARG A 192 -13.33 45.31 -6.10
CA ARG A 192 -13.28 44.52 -4.85
C ARG A 192 -11.90 43.90 -4.64
N VAL A 193 -11.21 44.31 -3.58
CA VAL A 193 -9.81 43.92 -3.30
C VAL A 193 -9.60 42.40 -3.20
N GLY A 194 -10.47 41.67 -2.48
CA GLY A 194 -10.34 40.22 -2.29
C GLY A 194 -10.45 39.43 -3.62
N PRO A 195 -11.61 39.49 -4.31
CA PRO A 195 -11.79 38.87 -5.63
C PRO A 195 -10.71 39.27 -6.63
N ARG A 196 -10.31 40.55 -6.65
CA ARG A 196 -9.24 41.04 -7.51
C ARG A 196 -7.92 40.33 -7.29
N ARG A 197 -7.47 40.20 -6.03
CA ARG A 197 -6.22 39.51 -5.70
C ARG A 197 -6.27 38.02 -6.08
N ASN A 198 -7.39 37.36 -5.82
CA ASN A 198 -7.59 35.96 -6.13
C ASN A 198 -7.55 35.72 -7.66
N ALA A 199 -8.33 36.51 -8.41
CA ALA A 199 -8.42 36.39 -9.86
C ALA A 199 -7.11 36.80 -10.57
N ALA A 200 -6.43 37.85 -10.11
CA ALA A 200 -5.11 38.22 -10.63
C ALA A 200 -4.07 37.10 -10.42
N LYS A 201 -4.09 36.43 -9.27
CA LYS A 201 -3.24 35.25 -9.02
C LYS A 201 -3.58 34.10 -9.96
N ALA A 202 -4.86 33.84 -10.19
CA ALA A 202 -5.31 32.79 -11.10
C ALA A 202 -4.91 33.08 -12.56
N LEU A 203 -5.10 34.32 -13.05
CA LEU A 203 -4.68 34.74 -14.39
C LEU A 203 -3.18 34.52 -14.63
N ARG A 204 -2.34 34.82 -13.63
CA ARG A 204 -0.87 34.60 -13.71
C ARG A 204 -0.47 33.12 -13.74
N ALA A 205 -1.33 32.22 -13.28
CA ALA A 205 -1.09 30.77 -13.29
C ALA A 205 -1.55 30.11 -14.60
N VAL A 206 -2.34 30.82 -15.43
CA VAL A 206 -2.74 30.35 -16.76
C VAL A 206 -1.56 30.48 -17.72
N LYS A 207 -1.30 29.42 -18.50
CA LYS A 207 -0.27 29.40 -19.54
C LYS A 207 -0.85 29.85 -20.89
N GLY A 208 -0.05 30.53 -21.71
CA GLY A 208 -0.43 31.02 -23.03
C GLY A 208 -0.63 32.54 -23.08
N ASP A 209 -1.23 33.03 -24.16
CA ASP A 209 -1.49 34.46 -24.33
C ASP A 209 -2.76 34.89 -23.58
N VAL A 210 -2.60 35.16 -22.28
CA VAL A 210 -3.68 35.55 -21.37
C VAL A 210 -4.23 36.95 -21.71
N ALA A 211 -3.40 37.84 -22.26
CA ALA A 211 -3.84 39.17 -22.68
C ALA A 211 -4.75 39.08 -23.92
N GLU A 212 -4.39 38.24 -24.88
CA GLU A 212 -5.24 37.92 -26.04
C GLU A 212 -6.57 37.33 -25.61
N ALA A 213 -6.55 36.32 -24.73
CA ALA A 213 -7.78 35.67 -24.23
C ALA A 213 -8.69 36.63 -23.45
N ALA A 214 -8.13 37.69 -22.85
CA ALA A 214 -8.90 38.74 -22.19
C ALA A 214 -9.59 39.71 -23.16
N ARG A 215 -9.22 39.74 -24.45
CA ARG A 215 -9.79 40.66 -25.46
C ARG A 215 -11.27 40.43 -25.75
N VAL A 216 -11.84 39.29 -25.34
CA VAL A 216 -13.30 39.07 -25.32
C VAL A 216 -14.02 40.17 -24.53
N HIS A 217 -13.35 40.80 -23.57
CA HIS A 217 -13.84 41.94 -22.77
C HIS A 217 -13.47 43.32 -23.35
N GLY A 218 -12.95 43.38 -24.57
CA GLY A 218 -12.50 44.59 -25.26
C GLY A 218 -11.00 44.86 -25.13
N ASP A 219 -10.49 45.75 -25.98
CA ASP A 219 -9.06 46.10 -26.05
C ASP A 219 -8.54 46.76 -24.77
N GLU A 220 -9.39 47.52 -24.07
CA GLU A 220 -9.05 48.11 -22.77
C GLU A 220 -8.79 47.03 -21.72
N ALA A 221 -9.61 45.98 -21.66
CA ALA A 221 -9.43 44.86 -20.75
C ALA A 221 -8.18 44.04 -21.10
N ALA A 222 -7.93 43.79 -22.39
CA ALA A 222 -6.71 43.12 -22.85
C ALA A 222 -5.45 43.90 -22.47
N ALA A 223 -5.44 45.22 -22.68
CA ALA A 223 -4.34 46.10 -22.29
C ALA A 223 -4.14 46.14 -20.77
N ALA A 224 -5.24 46.19 -20.00
CA ALA A 224 -5.20 46.16 -18.54
C ALA A 224 -4.69 44.82 -17.99
N VAL A 225 -5.06 43.69 -18.60
CA VAL A 225 -4.54 42.37 -18.26
C VAL A 225 -3.06 42.24 -18.65
N ALA A 226 -2.67 42.72 -19.85
CA ALA A 226 -1.28 42.77 -20.25
C ALA A 226 -0.45 43.60 -19.25
N ALA A 227 -0.95 44.76 -18.83
CA ALA A 227 -0.33 45.58 -17.79
C ALA A 227 -0.27 44.87 -16.43
N LEU A 228 -1.33 44.15 -16.02
CA LEU A 228 -1.37 43.36 -14.77
C LEU A 228 -0.35 42.20 -14.77
N LEU A 229 -0.11 41.59 -15.92
CA LEU A 229 0.86 40.50 -16.12
C LEU A 229 2.29 41.04 -16.27
N ALA A 230 2.47 42.18 -16.96
CA ALA A 230 3.74 42.85 -17.18
C ALA A 230 4.23 43.63 -15.96
N ALA A 231 3.31 44.12 -15.12
CA ALA A 231 3.55 44.45 -13.72
C ALA A 231 3.84 43.15 -12.98
N ALA A 232 5.00 42.58 -13.28
CA ALA A 232 5.57 41.51 -12.52
C ALA A 232 5.71 42.06 -11.09
N PRO A 233 5.18 41.38 -10.05
CA PRO A 233 5.93 41.42 -8.80
C PRO A 233 7.37 41.02 -9.16
N PRO A 234 8.42 41.65 -8.60
CA PRO A 234 9.78 41.21 -8.87
C PRO A 234 9.83 39.68 -8.77
N ALA A 235 10.65 39.06 -9.61
CA ALA A 235 11.18 37.73 -9.37
C ALA A 235 11.99 37.76 -8.06
N ALA A 236 11.29 38.01 -6.95
CA ALA A 236 11.73 37.86 -5.61
C ALA A 236 11.21 36.49 -5.22
N ALA A 237 12.12 35.61 -4.84
CA ALA A 237 11.81 34.57 -3.89
C ALA A 237 10.77 35.13 -2.91
N ARG A 238 9.65 34.41 -2.81
CA ARG A 238 8.63 34.60 -1.79
C ARG A 238 9.26 35.28 -0.55
N ALA A 239 8.91 36.54 -0.29
CA ALA A 239 8.86 37.00 1.09
C ALA A 239 7.67 36.27 1.73
N GLU A 240 7.84 34.97 1.93
CA GLU A 240 6.96 34.18 2.76
C GLU A 240 7.02 34.82 4.14
N PRO A 241 5.88 35.07 4.80
CA PRO A 241 5.89 35.64 6.14
C PRO A 241 6.85 34.83 7.02
N PRO A 242 7.63 35.48 7.91
CA PRO A 242 8.62 34.80 8.72
C PRO A 242 7.99 33.57 9.37
N TYR A 243 8.47 32.40 8.97
CA TYR A 243 7.97 31.16 9.51
C TYR A 243 8.70 30.90 10.81
N LYS A 244 7.98 31.04 11.92
CA LYS A 244 8.48 30.58 13.21
C LYS A 244 8.07 29.11 13.36
N PRO A 245 9.02 28.15 13.38
CA PRO A 245 8.67 26.76 13.68
C PRO A 245 7.99 26.69 15.06
N PRO A 246 7.10 25.71 15.27
CA PRO A 246 6.55 25.45 16.59
C PRO A 246 7.68 25.37 17.63
N PRO A 247 7.54 26.02 18.80
CA PRO A 247 8.56 25.90 19.83
C PRO A 247 8.70 24.44 20.26
N LEU A 248 9.92 24.04 20.62
CA LEU A 248 10.15 22.74 21.22
C LEU A 248 9.29 22.59 22.49
N PRO A 249 8.74 21.39 22.73
CA PRO A 249 7.79 21.19 23.80
C PRO A 249 8.46 21.27 25.18
N ALA A 250 7.72 21.73 26.19
CA ALA A 250 8.26 22.00 27.53
C ALA A 250 8.77 20.76 28.29
N TRP A 251 8.41 19.54 27.85
CA TRP A 251 8.94 18.31 28.44
C TRP A 251 10.40 18.05 28.07
N LEU A 252 10.88 18.67 26.99
CA LEU A 252 12.21 18.42 26.44
C LEU A 252 13.24 19.32 27.11
N ASP A 253 14.09 18.72 27.95
CA ASP A 253 15.30 19.35 28.47
C ASP A 253 16.51 18.98 27.61
N LEU A 254 16.96 19.92 26.78
CA LEU A 254 18.12 19.70 25.90
C LEU A 254 19.44 19.58 26.68
N GLY A 255 19.54 20.19 27.87
CA GLY A 255 20.75 20.12 28.69
C GLY A 255 20.93 18.77 29.37
N ALA A 256 19.86 17.98 29.49
CA ALA A 256 19.88 16.64 30.05
C ALA A 256 20.20 15.54 29.01
N LEU A 257 20.18 15.87 27.72
CA LEU A 257 20.48 14.93 26.64
C LEU A 257 21.99 14.96 26.29
N PRO A 258 22.59 13.82 25.91
CA PRO A 258 23.98 13.79 25.48
C PRO A 258 24.15 14.58 24.17
N ALA A 259 25.04 15.57 24.14
CA ALA A 259 25.30 16.32 22.92
C ALA A 259 26.07 15.45 21.90
N PRO A 260 25.67 15.38 20.62
CA PRO A 260 26.37 14.56 19.62
C PRO A 260 27.82 15.01 19.42
N PRO A 261 28.83 14.12 19.56
CA PRO A 261 30.20 14.47 19.19
C PRO A 261 30.38 14.77 17.71
N LEU A 262 31.26 15.75 17.43
CA LEU A 262 31.69 16.14 16.09
C LEU A 262 32.89 15.30 15.62
N LYS A 263 32.99 15.03 14.32
CA LYS A 263 34.13 14.30 13.70
C LYS A 263 35.48 14.98 13.95
N GLY A 264 35.47 16.31 14.14
CA GLY A 264 36.66 17.13 14.39
C GLY A 264 37.01 17.33 15.88
N GLY A 265 36.33 16.63 16.78
CA GLY A 265 36.42 16.82 18.23
C GLY A 265 35.49 17.92 18.75
N GLY A 266 35.07 17.77 20.02
CA GLY A 266 34.03 18.60 20.63
C GLY A 266 32.62 18.08 20.39
N GLU A 267 31.62 18.82 20.84
CA GLU A 267 30.20 18.46 20.78
C GLU A 267 29.42 19.46 19.93
N LEU A 268 28.32 19.02 19.32
CA LEU A 268 27.42 19.89 18.58
C LEU A 268 26.84 20.96 19.51
N PRO A 269 27.06 22.26 19.24
CA PRO A 269 26.64 23.31 20.17
C PRO A 269 25.12 23.33 20.39
N PRO A 270 24.64 23.75 21.58
CA PRO A 270 23.21 23.74 21.91
C PRO A 270 22.30 24.46 20.91
N GLU A 271 22.78 25.56 20.32
CA GLU A 271 22.00 26.30 19.31
C GLU A 271 21.87 25.54 17.98
N ALA A 272 22.93 24.86 17.55
CA ALA A 272 22.89 24.01 16.35
C ALA A 272 21.99 22.78 16.59
N LEU A 273 22.06 22.19 17.79
CA LEU A 273 21.19 21.08 18.19
C LEU A 273 19.72 21.51 18.23
N ARG A 274 19.43 22.69 18.77
CA ARG A 274 18.08 23.29 18.76
C ARG A 274 17.59 23.49 17.33
N THR A 275 18.43 24.01 16.44
CA THR A 275 18.10 24.21 15.02
C THR A 275 17.78 22.89 14.33
N LEU A 276 18.59 21.85 14.57
CA LEU A 276 18.34 20.50 14.05
C LEU A 276 16.96 19.95 14.47
N LEU A 277 16.60 20.10 15.74
CA LEU A 277 15.30 19.64 16.23
C LEU A 277 14.13 20.46 15.67
N LEU A 278 14.29 21.78 15.54
CA LEU A 278 13.28 22.64 14.95
C LEU A 278 13.06 22.30 13.46
N ALA A 279 14.11 21.92 12.72
CA ALA A 279 14.00 21.46 11.34
C ALA A 279 13.02 20.29 11.21
N MET A 280 13.06 19.33 12.15
CA MET A 280 12.15 18.18 12.19
C MET A 280 10.70 18.53 12.54
N THR A 281 10.42 19.77 12.99
CA THR A 281 9.06 20.25 13.24
C THR A 281 8.46 21.02 12.08
N VAL A 282 9.26 21.32 11.04
CA VAL A 282 8.82 22.06 9.86
C VAL A 282 7.99 21.14 8.96
N PRO A 283 6.69 21.40 8.73
CA PRO A 283 5.90 20.54 7.85
C PRO A 283 6.31 20.71 6.40
N ASP A 284 6.48 19.62 5.64
CA ASP A 284 6.84 19.62 4.20
C ASP A 284 6.00 20.58 3.37
N SER A 285 4.72 20.67 3.73
CA SER A 285 3.76 21.56 3.11
C SER A 285 4.22 23.03 3.07
N ARG A 286 5.14 23.46 3.95
CA ARG A 286 5.70 24.83 3.97
C ARG A 286 6.66 25.09 2.80
N GLY A 287 7.15 24.07 2.10
CA GLY A 287 8.13 24.24 1.03
C GLY A 287 9.43 24.88 1.50
N ILE A 288 9.74 24.76 2.80
CA ILE A 288 11.01 25.16 3.38
C ILE A 288 11.92 23.94 3.25
N ASP A 289 12.97 24.07 2.47
CA ASP A 289 13.98 23.02 2.37
C ASP A 289 14.81 22.99 3.65
N VAL A 290 14.61 21.95 4.46
CA VAL A 290 15.36 21.70 5.69
C VAL A 290 16.50 20.71 5.48
N ALA A 291 16.65 20.13 4.28
CA ALA A 291 17.71 19.17 3.98
C ALA A 291 19.11 19.73 4.30
N PRO A 292 19.46 21.01 4.00
CA PRO A 292 20.76 21.56 4.36
C PRO A 292 21.08 21.54 5.87
N VAL A 293 20.06 21.62 6.73
CA VAL A 293 20.23 21.51 8.19
C VAL A 293 20.52 20.07 8.59
N LEU A 294 19.74 19.11 8.04
CA LEU A 294 19.86 17.69 8.36
C LEU A 294 21.16 17.10 7.82
N ASP A 295 21.51 17.44 6.58
CA ASP A 295 22.70 16.98 5.88
C ASP A 295 23.94 17.62 6.49
N GLY A 296 23.87 18.91 6.85
CA GLY A 296 24.94 19.59 7.56
C GLY A 296 25.26 18.94 8.91
N ALA A 297 24.23 18.52 9.67
CA ALA A 297 24.46 17.77 10.91
C ALA A 297 25.14 16.41 10.65
N ALA A 298 24.68 15.66 9.63
CA ALA A 298 25.29 14.38 9.24
C ALA A 298 26.75 14.53 8.74
N GLU A 299 27.08 15.67 8.14
CA GLU A 299 28.42 15.97 7.66
C GLU A 299 29.41 16.14 8.83
N VAL A 300 29.03 16.89 9.86
CA VAL A 300 29.95 17.26 10.95
C VAL A 300 29.93 16.33 12.16
N CYS A 301 28.86 15.58 12.38
CA CYS A 301 28.76 14.62 13.48
C CYS A 301 29.13 13.21 13.01
N GLU A 302 29.67 12.40 13.93
CA GLU A 302 29.78 10.96 13.69
C GLU A 302 28.38 10.33 13.51
N PRO A 303 28.17 9.40 12.56
CA PRO A 303 26.85 8.76 12.38
C PRO A 303 26.31 8.16 13.68
N GLU A 304 27.16 7.44 14.41
CA GLU A 304 26.81 6.77 15.67
C GLU A 304 26.39 7.77 16.75
N SER A 305 26.92 9.00 16.74
CA SER A 305 26.54 10.02 17.72
C SER A 305 25.15 10.56 17.49
N LEU A 306 24.77 10.81 16.23
CA LEU A 306 23.42 11.23 15.87
C LEU A 306 22.40 10.12 16.11
N THR A 307 22.77 8.86 15.86
CA THR A 307 21.95 7.70 16.20
C THR A 307 21.73 7.60 17.72
N ALA A 308 22.80 7.68 18.51
CA ALA A 308 22.72 7.63 19.97
C ALA A 308 21.88 8.77 20.55
N PHE A 309 22.06 10.00 20.04
CA PHE A 309 21.25 11.14 20.42
C PHE A 309 19.77 10.97 20.07
N SER A 310 19.46 10.51 18.86
CA SER A 310 18.09 10.27 18.41
C SER A 310 17.39 9.23 19.30
N TRP A 311 18.11 8.21 19.73
CA TRP A 311 17.60 7.23 20.69
C TRP A 311 17.40 7.82 22.09
N ALA A 312 18.36 8.59 22.61
CA ALA A 312 18.21 9.26 23.91
C ALA A 312 17.00 10.23 23.92
N LEU A 313 16.77 10.95 22.82
CA LEU A 313 15.59 11.78 22.63
C LEU A 313 14.28 10.97 22.68
N PHE A 314 14.28 9.77 22.09
CA PHE A 314 13.15 8.85 22.16
C PHE A 314 12.89 8.35 23.59
N GLU A 315 13.93 7.98 24.33
CA GLU A 315 13.80 7.56 25.73
C GLU A 315 13.27 8.68 26.63
N ALA A 316 13.74 9.92 26.42
CA ALA A 316 13.21 11.09 27.13
C ALA A 316 11.72 11.32 26.81
N TRP A 317 11.32 11.16 25.55
CA TRP A 317 9.91 11.24 25.15
C TRP A 317 9.04 10.13 25.76
N GLU A 318 9.57 8.91 25.87
CA GLU A 318 8.92 7.78 26.54
C GLU A 318 8.80 8.01 28.06
N ALA A 319 9.85 8.51 28.71
CA ALA A 319 9.85 8.86 30.12
C ALA A 319 8.80 9.94 30.45
N ALA A 320 8.62 10.91 29.54
CA ALA A 320 7.57 11.93 29.61
C ALA A 320 6.16 11.39 29.30
N ARG A 321 5.99 10.08 29.05
CA ARG A 321 4.73 9.40 28.68
C ARG A 321 4.14 9.83 27.34
N PHE A 322 5.01 10.08 26.36
CA PHE A 322 4.65 10.38 24.98
C PHE A 322 3.67 11.56 24.78
N PRO A 323 3.98 12.76 25.30
CA PRO A 323 3.16 13.95 25.06
C PRO A 323 2.96 14.20 23.56
N GLY A 324 1.74 14.63 23.20
CA GLY A 324 1.33 14.88 21.81
C GLY A 324 2.14 15.98 21.11
N ARG A 325 1.98 16.09 19.78
CA ARG A 325 2.73 17.01 18.90
C ARG A 325 4.26 16.81 18.90
N SER A 326 4.74 15.67 19.37
CA SER A 326 6.17 15.33 19.41
C SER A 326 6.59 14.39 18.27
N GLY A 327 5.94 14.52 17.09
CA GLY A 327 6.21 13.66 15.94
C GLY A 327 7.67 13.72 15.45
N PHE A 328 8.33 14.87 15.66
CA PHE A 328 9.73 15.10 15.32
C PHE A 328 10.71 14.10 15.94
N VAL A 329 10.36 13.50 17.09
CA VAL A 329 11.19 12.48 17.76
C VAL A 329 11.31 11.23 16.89
N LEU A 330 10.20 10.80 16.27
CA LEU A 330 10.20 9.67 15.34
C LEU A 330 10.89 10.05 14.02
N SER A 331 10.73 11.29 13.54
CA SER A 331 11.45 11.79 12.37
C SER A 331 12.98 11.80 12.57
N MET A 332 13.46 12.11 13.78
CA MET A 332 14.89 11.98 14.13
C MET A 332 15.37 10.52 14.03
N LEU A 333 14.61 9.57 14.57
CA LEU A 333 14.92 8.14 14.43
C LEU A 333 14.89 7.67 12.97
N GLY A 334 13.98 8.21 12.15
CA GLY A 334 13.92 7.89 10.72
C GLY A 334 15.17 8.39 9.97
N ARG A 335 15.57 9.64 10.22
CA ARG A 335 16.68 10.28 9.50
C ARG A 335 18.06 9.76 9.90
N PHE A 336 18.28 9.50 11.18
CA PHE A 336 19.59 9.19 11.76
C PHE A 336 19.66 7.83 12.46
N GLY A 337 18.56 7.07 12.46
CA GLY A 337 18.55 5.71 12.98
C GLY A 337 19.23 4.73 12.03
N ASP A 338 19.68 3.63 12.61
CA ASP A 338 20.34 2.52 11.94
C ASP A 338 19.54 1.21 12.11
N GLU A 339 20.11 0.09 11.66
CA GLU A 339 19.46 -1.22 11.80
C GLU A 339 19.23 -1.62 13.26
N GLU A 340 20.09 -1.20 14.19
CA GLU A 340 19.88 -1.43 15.63
C GLU A 340 18.70 -0.61 16.16
N THR A 341 18.57 0.64 15.72
CA THR A 341 17.41 1.49 16.01
C THR A 341 16.12 0.83 15.54
N ALA A 342 16.11 0.26 14.33
CA ALA A 342 14.96 -0.50 13.82
C ALA A 342 14.62 -1.72 14.70
N ARG A 343 15.62 -2.49 15.14
CA ARG A 343 15.45 -3.63 16.06
C ARG A 343 14.87 -3.19 17.40
N ARG A 344 15.41 -2.13 18.01
CA ARG A 344 14.99 -1.62 19.33
C ARG A 344 13.61 -0.97 19.30
N LEU A 345 13.26 -0.26 18.21
CA LEU A 345 11.97 0.44 18.08
C LEU A 345 10.79 -0.53 17.84
N THR A 346 11.03 -1.64 17.13
CA THR A 346 9.99 -2.58 16.70
C THR A 346 9.11 -3.14 17.82
N PRO A 347 9.65 -3.58 18.98
CA PRO A 347 8.85 -3.96 20.14
C PRO A 347 7.91 -2.85 20.64
N HIS A 348 8.30 -1.57 20.57
CA HIS A 348 7.44 -0.45 20.97
C HIS A 348 6.30 -0.25 19.95
N ILE A 349 6.61 -0.29 18.65
CA ILE A 349 5.61 -0.21 17.56
C ILE A 349 4.53 -1.28 17.74
N LYS A 350 4.91 -2.52 18.05
CA LYS A 350 3.98 -3.64 18.26
C LYS A 350 3.07 -3.44 19.48
N LYS A 351 3.49 -2.68 20.50
CA LYS A 351 2.72 -2.43 21.73
C LYS A 351 1.78 -1.22 21.63
N TRP A 352 2.17 -0.18 20.90
CA TRP A 352 1.46 1.11 20.88
C TRP A 352 -0.01 1.09 20.46
N PRO A 353 -0.49 0.28 19.50
CA PRO A 353 -1.91 0.29 19.13
C PRO A 353 -2.86 -0.08 20.28
N GLY A 354 -2.35 -0.77 21.32
CA GLY A 354 -3.11 -1.10 22.52
C GLY A 354 -3.12 0.00 23.59
N GLN A 355 -2.47 1.14 23.35
CA GLN A 355 -2.40 2.27 24.27
C GLN A 355 -3.29 3.43 23.78
N PRO A 356 -3.84 4.25 24.70
CA PRO A 356 -4.63 5.43 24.32
C PRO A 356 -3.86 6.35 23.36
N GLY A 357 -4.46 6.65 22.19
CA GLY A 357 -3.83 7.49 21.16
C GLY A 357 -2.61 6.89 20.45
N GLY A 358 -2.27 5.62 20.72
CA GLY A 358 -1.03 5.01 20.24
C GLY A 358 -1.05 4.50 18.79
N HIS A 359 -2.22 4.44 18.14
CA HIS A 359 -2.32 3.97 16.75
C HIS A 359 -1.54 4.86 15.78
N GLY A 360 -1.71 6.19 15.84
CA GLY A 360 -0.98 7.13 14.98
C GLY A 360 0.54 7.06 15.20
N ARG A 361 0.96 6.85 16.46
CA ARG A 361 2.37 6.65 16.80
C ARG A 361 2.93 5.36 16.20
N ALA A 362 2.15 4.27 16.22
CA ALA A 362 2.52 3.01 15.58
C ALA A 362 2.66 3.14 14.06
N VAL A 363 1.73 3.82 13.40
CA VAL A 363 1.79 4.09 11.95
C VAL A 363 3.03 4.94 11.60
N HIS A 364 3.33 5.98 12.39
CA HIS A 364 4.55 6.77 12.18
C HIS A 364 5.81 5.93 12.41
N GLY A 365 5.83 5.06 13.44
CA GLY A 365 6.92 4.13 13.68
C GLY A 365 7.17 3.15 12.51
N LEU A 366 6.13 2.71 11.79
CA LEU A 366 6.34 1.96 10.54
C LEU A 366 7.06 2.80 9.47
N GLY A 367 6.87 4.12 9.48
CA GLY A 367 7.57 5.06 8.60
C GLY A 367 9.06 5.12 8.90
N VAL A 368 9.40 5.15 10.19
CA VAL A 368 10.79 5.07 10.64
C VAL A 368 11.49 3.84 10.08
N LEU A 369 10.85 2.65 10.12
CA LEU A 369 11.44 1.43 9.56
C LEU A 369 11.66 1.51 8.04
N VAL A 370 10.76 2.17 7.30
CA VAL A 370 10.89 2.38 5.85
C VAL A 370 12.00 3.38 5.53
N GLU A 371 12.13 4.44 6.34
CA GLU A 371 13.10 5.52 6.16
C GLU A 371 14.52 5.06 6.47
N ILE A 372 14.73 4.33 7.58
CA ILE A 372 16.01 3.66 7.89
C ILE A 372 16.39 2.73 6.74
N GLY A 373 15.43 1.96 6.21
CA GLY A 373 15.68 1.05 5.10
C GLY A 373 16.66 -0.08 5.44
N GLY A 374 17.35 -0.60 4.43
CA GLY A 374 18.15 -1.82 4.59
C GLY A 374 17.31 -3.09 4.80
N ASP A 375 17.96 -4.24 4.81
CA ASP A 375 17.25 -5.52 4.87
C ASP A 375 16.82 -5.86 6.29
N THR A 376 17.56 -5.42 7.32
CA THR A 376 17.13 -5.59 8.70
C THR A 376 15.84 -4.80 8.99
N ALA A 377 15.74 -3.53 8.61
CA ALA A 377 14.53 -2.75 8.93
C ALA A 377 13.31 -3.25 8.15
N LEU A 378 13.50 -3.68 6.89
CA LEU A 378 12.44 -4.33 6.12
C LEU A 378 12.04 -5.68 6.72
N THR A 379 12.98 -6.46 7.28
CA THR A 379 12.69 -7.69 8.02
C THR A 379 11.84 -7.40 9.27
N GLN A 380 12.15 -6.32 10.00
CA GLN A 380 11.33 -5.89 11.13
C GLN A 380 9.92 -5.47 10.70
N LEU A 381 9.80 -4.74 9.58
CA LEU A 381 8.53 -4.33 9.01
C LEU A 381 7.70 -5.54 8.54
N ASP A 382 8.31 -6.52 7.88
CA ASP A 382 7.71 -7.80 7.48
C ASP A 382 7.21 -8.61 8.68
N SER A 383 8.00 -8.66 9.76
CA SER A 383 7.59 -9.27 11.02
C SER A 383 6.30 -8.64 11.58
N ILE A 384 6.11 -7.32 11.46
CA ILE A 384 4.86 -6.64 11.85
C ILE A 384 3.74 -6.98 10.87
N ALA A 385 3.99 -6.90 9.57
CA ALA A 385 3.03 -7.19 8.51
C ALA A 385 2.47 -8.63 8.58
N ARG A 386 3.26 -9.58 9.10
CA ARG A 386 2.81 -10.98 9.27
C ARG A 386 2.15 -11.23 10.62
N LYS A 387 2.77 -10.76 11.72
CA LYS A 387 2.46 -11.22 13.09
C LYS A 387 1.63 -10.23 13.92
N SER A 388 1.36 -9.03 13.43
CA SER A 388 0.58 -8.05 14.20
C SER A 388 -0.86 -8.54 14.43
N LYS A 389 -1.29 -8.55 15.70
CA LYS A 389 -2.69 -8.82 16.08
C LYS A 389 -3.64 -7.67 15.73
N TYR A 390 -3.11 -6.47 15.46
CA TYR A 390 -3.90 -5.28 15.14
C TYR A 390 -4.07 -5.16 13.63
N LYS A 391 -5.28 -5.41 13.12
CA LYS A 391 -5.58 -5.44 11.67
C LYS A 391 -5.15 -4.18 10.93
N GLY A 392 -5.43 -2.99 11.47
CA GLY A 392 -5.05 -1.72 10.83
C GLY A 392 -3.53 -1.52 10.72
N LEU A 393 -2.77 -1.87 11.76
CA LEU A 393 -1.31 -1.80 11.72
C LEU A 393 -0.72 -2.84 10.76
N LYS A 394 -1.31 -4.04 10.74
CA LYS A 394 -0.92 -5.12 9.83
C LYS A 394 -1.05 -4.68 8.36
N ALA A 395 -2.23 -4.17 7.98
CA ALA A 395 -2.52 -3.70 6.63
C ALA A 395 -1.60 -2.53 6.21
N GLU A 396 -1.34 -1.60 7.13
CA GLU A 396 -0.41 -0.48 6.85
C GLU A 396 1.03 -0.95 6.65
N ALA A 397 1.52 -1.91 7.45
CA ALA A 397 2.84 -2.49 7.26
C ALA A 397 2.96 -3.23 5.92
N GLN A 398 1.92 -3.99 5.53
CA GLN A 398 1.86 -4.66 4.22
C GLN A 398 1.92 -3.66 3.06
N ARG A 399 1.15 -2.56 3.11
CA ARG A 399 1.20 -1.49 2.11
C ARG A 399 2.60 -0.89 1.97
N ARG A 400 3.26 -0.62 3.09
CA ARG A 400 4.61 -0.04 3.11
C ARG A 400 5.67 -1.00 2.56
N LEU A 401 5.58 -2.29 2.85
CA LEU A 401 6.46 -3.31 2.24
C LEU A 401 6.27 -3.39 0.73
N ALA A 402 5.03 -3.41 0.25
CA ALA A 402 4.76 -3.43 -1.19
C ALA A 402 5.34 -2.19 -1.89
N PHE A 403 5.21 -1.00 -1.25
CA PHE A 403 5.84 0.22 -1.75
C PHE A 403 7.37 0.14 -1.74
N ALA A 404 7.97 -0.38 -0.66
CA ALA A 404 9.42 -0.57 -0.56
C ALA A 404 9.96 -1.55 -1.61
N ALA A 405 9.26 -2.66 -1.86
CA ALA A 405 9.58 -3.62 -2.92
C ALA A 405 9.56 -2.94 -4.30
N LYS A 406 8.46 -2.23 -4.61
CA LYS A 406 8.31 -1.49 -5.87
C LYS A 406 9.42 -0.46 -6.07
N LYS A 407 9.81 0.28 -5.03
CA LYS A 407 10.91 1.26 -5.10
C LYS A 407 12.25 0.62 -5.41
N ARG A 408 12.46 -0.65 -5.03
CA ARG A 408 13.65 -1.45 -5.35
C ARG A 408 13.54 -2.24 -6.65
N GLY A 409 12.44 -2.11 -7.41
CA GLY A 409 12.19 -2.89 -8.61
C GLY A 409 11.94 -4.38 -8.33
N LEU A 410 11.52 -4.73 -7.12
CA LEU A 410 11.27 -6.11 -6.70
C LEU A 410 9.77 -6.38 -6.60
N THR A 411 9.37 -7.62 -6.87
CA THR A 411 8.04 -8.11 -6.49
C THR A 411 7.96 -8.34 -4.97
N PRO A 412 6.75 -8.40 -4.37
CA PRO A 412 6.59 -8.74 -2.96
C PRO A 412 7.26 -10.07 -2.59
N ASP A 413 7.19 -11.08 -3.45
CA ASP A 413 7.82 -12.38 -3.21
C ASP A 413 9.33 -12.34 -3.32
N GLN A 414 9.88 -11.62 -4.32
CA GLN A 414 11.32 -11.38 -4.41
C GLN A 414 11.87 -10.67 -3.18
N LEU A 415 11.14 -9.67 -2.65
CA LEU A 415 11.53 -9.05 -1.39
C LEU A 415 11.45 -10.06 -0.24
N ALA A 416 10.37 -10.84 -0.15
CA ALA A 416 10.21 -11.81 0.93
C ALA A 416 11.26 -12.92 0.94
N ASP A 417 11.82 -13.30 -0.22
CA ASP A 417 12.95 -14.25 -0.32
C ASP A 417 14.23 -13.66 0.28
N ARG A 418 14.46 -12.35 0.11
CA ARG A 418 15.61 -11.62 0.65
C ARG A 418 15.52 -11.35 2.15
N LEU A 419 14.30 -11.29 2.69
CA LEU A 419 14.04 -11.00 4.11
C LEU A 419 13.99 -12.25 4.99
N VAL A 420 14.28 -13.44 4.46
CA VAL A 420 14.35 -14.66 5.28
C VAL A 420 15.54 -14.54 6.24
N PRO A 421 15.33 -14.68 7.57
CA PRO A 421 16.44 -14.59 8.51
C PRO A 421 17.33 -15.83 8.45
N ALA A 422 18.65 -15.64 8.47
CA ALA A 422 19.62 -16.73 8.58
C ALA A 422 19.70 -17.35 9.99
N PHE A 423 19.07 -16.74 11.01
CA PHE A 423 19.04 -17.20 12.41
C PHE A 423 20.42 -17.47 13.05
N GLY A 424 21.48 -16.85 12.53
CA GLY A 424 22.85 -17.10 12.98
C GLY A 424 23.34 -18.52 12.67
N LEU A 425 22.73 -19.17 11.68
CA LEU A 425 23.24 -20.40 11.09
C LEU A 425 24.53 -20.12 10.34
N ASP A 426 25.45 -21.08 10.37
CA ASP A 426 26.68 -21.05 9.60
C ASP A 426 26.43 -21.31 8.10
N ALA A 427 27.50 -21.27 7.31
CA ALA A 427 27.45 -21.54 5.87
C ALA A 427 27.02 -22.98 5.52
N GLY A 428 27.02 -23.91 6.48
CA GLY A 428 26.47 -25.26 6.34
C GLY A 428 24.97 -25.34 6.67
N GLY A 429 24.36 -24.25 7.14
CA GLY A 429 22.98 -24.22 7.58
C GLY A 429 22.78 -24.83 8.96
N THR A 430 23.83 -24.93 9.79
CA THR A 430 23.76 -25.48 11.14
C THR A 430 24.06 -24.41 12.21
N LEU A 431 23.70 -24.70 13.46
CA LEU A 431 24.10 -23.89 14.62
C LEU A 431 24.81 -24.76 15.65
N VAL A 432 26.04 -24.41 16.01
CA VAL A 432 26.79 -25.08 17.08
C VAL A 432 26.50 -24.39 18.42
N LEU A 433 26.03 -25.17 19.38
CA LEU A 433 25.78 -24.77 20.76
C LEU A 433 26.91 -25.29 21.64
N ASP A 434 27.74 -24.39 22.16
CA ASP A 434 28.89 -24.74 22.98
C ASP A 434 28.54 -24.76 24.47
N TYR A 435 28.79 -25.89 25.14
CA TYR A 435 28.66 -26.03 26.59
C TYR A 435 30.03 -26.07 27.29
N GLY A 436 31.14 -25.97 26.55
CA GLY A 436 32.51 -26.17 27.02
C GLY A 436 33.01 -27.58 26.68
N PRO A 437 32.92 -28.56 27.60
CA PRO A 437 33.45 -29.91 27.38
C PRO A 437 32.61 -30.75 26.39
N ARG A 438 31.43 -30.26 25.99
CA ARG A 438 30.57 -30.89 24.99
C ARG A 438 29.93 -29.82 24.12
N ARG A 439 29.63 -30.21 22.88
CA ARG A 439 28.97 -29.36 21.89
C ARG A 439 27.77 -30.09 21.30
N PHE A 440 26.81 -29.32 20.83
CA PHE A 440 25.63 -29.83 20.15
C PHE A 440 25.46 -29.09 18.82
N THR A 441 25.18 -29.83 17.76
CA THR A 441 24.91 -29.27 16.44
C THR A 441 23.41 -29.30 16.20
N VAL A 442 22.85 -28.15 15.86
CA VAL A 442 21.44 -28.00 15.50
C VAL A 442 21.30 -28.06 13.98
N GLY A 443 20.49 -29.00 13.50
CA GLY A 443 20.04 -29.12 12.12
C GLY A 443 18.52 -28.93 12.01
N PHE A 444 17.93 -29.32 10.88
CA PHE A 444 16.50 -29.10 10.62
C PHE A 444 15.85 -30.28 9.88
N ASP A 445 14.60 -30.55 10.22
CA ASP A 445 13.73 -31.48 9.49
C ASP A 445 13.05 -30.81 8.28
N GLU A 446 12.17 -31.56 7.61
CA GLU A 446 11.43 -31.12 6.43
C GLU A 446 10.42 -29.99 6.69
N GLN A 447 10.02 -29.72 7.94
CA GLN A 447 9.24 -28.52 8.28
C GLN A 447 10.07 -27.48 9.04
N LEU A 448 11.39 -27.53 8.89
CA LEU A 448 12.35 -26.66 9.57
C LEU A 448 12.21 -26.71 11.09
N LYS A 449 11.78 -27.83 11.68
CA LYS A 449 11.86 -28.02 13.12
C LYS A 449 13.32 -28.34 13.50
N PRO A 450 13.87 -27.70 14.54
CA PRO A 450 15.26 -27.95 14.92
C PRO A 450 15.48 -29.40 15.39
N THR A 451 16.45 -30.08 14.79
CA THR A 451 17.00 -31.37 15.24
C THR A 451 18.32 -31.11 15.97
N ILE A 452 18.73 -32.02 16.85
CA ILE A 452 19.95 -31.84 17.66
C ILE A 452 20.79 -33.11 17.58
N ALA A 453 22.07 -32.96 17.29
CA ALA A 453 23.08 -34.01 17.44
C ALA A 453 24.09 -33.60 18.52
N ASP A 454 24.63 -34.57 19.26
CA ASP A 454 25.77 -34.32 20.14
C ASP A 454 27.09 -34.31 19.35
N GLY A 455 28.21 -34.07 20.04
CA GLY A 455 29.54 -34.04 19.42
C GLY A 455 29.98 -35.35 18.73
N ASN A 456 29.27 -36.46 18.94
CA ASN A 456 29.50 -37.73 18.26
C ASN A 456 28.51 -37.95 17.09
N GLY A 457 27.69 -36.96 16.74
CA GLY A 457 26.65 -37.06 15.71
C GLY A 457 25.38 -37.79 16.16
N THR A 458 25.26 -38.18 17.43
CA THR A 458 24.09 -38.93 17.90
C THR A 458 22.91 -37.99 18.11
N VAL A 459 21.78 -38.30 17.46
CA VAL A 459 20.55 -37.50 17.56
C VAL A 459 19.98 -37.52 18.98
N ARG A 460 19.59 -36.34 19.47
CA ARG A 460 19.00 -36.11 20.79
C ARG A 460 17.58 -35.56 20.64
N LYS A 461 16.65 -36.11 21.43
CA LYS A 461 15.25 -35.66 21.46
C LYS A 461 15.08 -34.22 21.97
N SER A 462 16.03 -33.73 22.77
CA SER A 462 16.02 -32.37 23.31
C SER A 462 17.42 -31.93 23.67
N LEU A 463 17.61 -30.61 23.74
CA LEU A 463 18.87 -30.04 24.22
C LEU A 463 18.99 -30.30 25.72
N PRO A 464 20.09 -30.92 26.20
CA PRO A 464 20.28 -31.15 27.63
C PRO A 464 20.32 -29.84 28.43
N LYS A 465 19.75 -29.84 29.63
CA LYS A 465 19.90 -28.71 30.56
C LYS A 465 21.38 -28.53 30.94
N PRO A 466 21.86 -27.30 31.12
CA PRO A 466 23.18 -27.03 31.68
C PRO A 466 23.38 -27.76 33.01
N GLY A 467 24.49 -28.47 33.16
CA GLY A 467 24.85 -29.24 34.35
C GLY A 467 26.11 -28.71 35.04
N ALA A 468 26.42 -29.25 36.22
CA ALA A 468 27.56 -28.78 37.05
C ALA A 468 28.95 -28.99 36.43
N LYS A 469 29.07 -29.83 35.39
CA LYS A 469 30.32 -30.07 34.65
C LYS A 469 30.43 -29.23 33.38
N ASP A 470 29.36 -28.52 33.00
CA ASP A 470 29.37 -27.63 31.84
C ASP A 470 29.93 -26.25 32.23
N ASP A 471 30.36 -25.49 31.24
CA ASP A 471 30.81 -24.13 31.45
C ASP A 471 29.67 -23.24 31.98
N PRO A 472 29.89 -22.50 33.09
CA PRO A 472 28.82 -21.73 33.75
C PRO A 472 28.34 -20.52 32.95
N GLY A 473 29.08 -20.05 31.94
CA GLY A 473 28.69 -18.97 31.05
C GLY A 473 28.11 -19.47 29.72
N LEU A 474 28.84 -20.38 29.06
CA LEU A 474 28.48 -20.84 27.71
C LEU A 474 27.21 -21.70 27.72
N ALA A 475 27.07 -22.65 28.65
CA ALA A 475 25.95 -23.59 28.61
C ALA A 475 24.58 -22.92 28.86
N PRO A 476 24.40 -22.03 29.85
CA PRO A 476 23.16 -21.28 30.00
C PRO A 476 22.83 -20.39 28.80
N ALA A 477 23.84 -19.69 28.24
CA ALA A 477 23.67 -18.84 27.08
C ALA A 477 23.26 -19.65 25.83
N ALA A 478 23.91 -20.79 25.59
CA ALA A 478 23.59 -21.70 24.49
C ALA A 478 22.17 -22.29 24.63
N HIS A 479 21.78 -22.68 25.85
CA HIS A 479 20.44 -23.18 26.12
C HIS A 479 19.36 -22.11 25.91
N GLN A 480 19.63 -20.86 26.31
CA GLN A 480 18.76 -19.71 26.04
C GLN A 480 18.66 -19.44 24.53
N ARG A 481 19.80 -19.39 23.82
CA ARG A 481 19.85 -19.16 22.37
C ARG A 481 19.01 -20.19 21.61
N PHE A 482 19.07 -21.46 21.99
CA PHE A 482 18.26 -22.51 21.38
C PHE A 482 16.76 -22.34 21.64
N ALA A 483 16.38 -21.87 22.85
CA ALA A 483 14.99 -21.59 23.17
C ALA A 483 14.44 -20.42 22.33
N GLU A 484 15.24 -19.38 22.13
CA GLU A 484 14.92 -18.23 21.26
C GLU A 484 14.80 -18.66 19.80
N LEU A 485 15.76 -19.43 19.27
CA LEU A 485 15.73 -19.98 17.92
C LEU A 485 14.42 -20.74 17.65
N LYS A 486 14.05 -21.69 18.53
CA LYS A 486 12.79 -22.44 18.39
C LYS A 486 11.56 -21.55 18.32
N LYS A 487 11.54 -20.48 19.12
CA LYS A 487 10.41 -19.55 19.20
C LYS A 487 10.31 -18.70 17.92
N GLU A 488 11.43 -18.19 17.43
CA GLU A 488 11.47 -17.32 16.26
C GLU A 488 11.20 -18.10 14.97
N LEU A 489 11.81 -19.28 14.84
CA LEU A 489 11.75 -20.13 13.66
C LEU A 489 10.35 -20.68 13.40
N ARG A 490 9.60 -21.06 14.45
CA ARG A 490 8.27 -21.68 14.30
C ARG A 490 7.34 -20.91 13.36
N ALA A 491 7.35 -19.58 13.43
CA ALA A 491 6.50 -18.75 12.59
C ALA A 491 7.10 -18.42 11.22
N VAL A 492 8.42 -18.55 11.05
CA VAL A 492 9.08 -18.38 9.74
C VAL A 492 8.94 -19.67 8.93
N ALA A 493 9.21 -20.82 9.55
CA ALA A 493 9.11 -22.13 8.95
C ALA A 493 7.75 -22.38 8.26
N SER A 494 6.64 -22.21 9.01
CA SER A 494 5.30 -22.42 8.45
C SER A 494 4.99 -21.50 7.27
N VAL A 495 5.55 -20.28 7.27
CA VAL A 495 5.32 -19.33 6.19
C VAL A 495 6.16 -19.68 4.97
N GLN A 496 7.42 -20.10 5.15
CA GLN A 496 8.25 -20.46 4.00
C GLN A 496 7.79 -21.75 3.33
N VAL A 497 7.35 -22.74 4.11
CA VAL A 497 6.73 -23.96 3.54
C VAL A 497 5.50 -23.59 2.70
N ALA A 498 4.58 -22.78 3.25
CA ALA A 498 3.38 -22.35 2.52
C ALA A 498 3.71 -21.49 1.28
N ARG A 499 4.79 -20.69 1.33
CA ARG A 499 5.23 -19.89 0.17
C ARG A 499 5.81 -20.75 -0.94
N LEU A 500 6.58 -21.79 -0.62
CA LEU A 500 7.11 -22.71 -1.62
C LEU A 500 5.97 -23.56 -2.23
N GLU A 501 5.00 -24.01 -1.43
CA GLU A 501 3.81 -24.70 -1.97
C GLU A 501 3.02 -23.77 -2.91
N SER A 502 2.79 -22.52 -2.49
CA SER A 502 2.14 -21.53 -3.35
C SER A 502 2.96 -21.21 -4.61
N ALA A 503 4.29 -21.24 -4.53
CA ALA A 503 5.16 -21.00 -5.68
C ALA A 503 5.07 -22.15 -6.71
N MET A 504 4.97 -23.39 -6.25
CA MET A 504 4.69 -24.54 -7.11
C MET A 504 3.34 -24.40 -7.81
N VAL A 505 2.28 -24.09 -7.06
CA VAL A 505 0.91 -23.96 -7.57
C VAL A 505 0.77 -22.81 -8.59
N MET A 506 1.51 -21.72 -8.38
CA MET A 506 1.42 -20.52 -9.22
C MET A 506 2.48 -20.49 -10.34
N GLY A 507 3.30 -21.54 -10.51
CA GLY A 507 4.38 -21.56 -11.50
C GLY A 507 5.38 -20.41 -11.31
N ARG A 508 5.70 -20.06 -10.06
CA ARG A 508 6.64 -18.96 -9.79
C ARG A 508 8.05 -19.41 -10.18
N GLU A 509 8.66 -18.61 -11.04
CA GLU A 509 10.04 -18.79 -11.45
C GLU A 509 11.01 -17.90 -10.65
N TRP A 510 12.19 -18.44 -10.39
CA TRP A 510 13.39 -17.73 -9.96
C TRP A 510 14.40 -17.71 -11.09
N THR A 511 15.15 -16.62 -11.24
CA THR A 511 16.38 -16.68 -12.06
C THR A 511 17.40 -17.63 -11.42
N ALA A 512 18.32 -18.20 -12.20
CA ALA A 512 19.40 -19.03 -11.68
C ALA A 512 20.18 -18.36 -10.53
N ALA A 513 20.43 -17.05 -10.66
CA ALA A 513 21.11 -16.26 -9.63
C ALA A 513 20.27 -16.15 -8.34
N GLU A 514 18.98 -15.82 -8.45
CA GLU A 514 18.09 -15.73 -7.28
C GLU A 514 17.88 -17.08 -6.59
N PHE A 515 17.76 -18.15 -7.36
CA PHE A 515 17.66 -19.52 -6.84
C PHE A 515 18.95 -19.91 -6.10
N GLY A 516 20.11 -19.62 -6.69
CA GLY A 516 21.41 -19.85 -6.08
C GLY A 516 21.61 -19.05 -4.80
N GLU A 517 21.25 -17.77 -4.77
CA GLU A 517 21.51 -16.90 -3.61
C GLU A 517 20.49 -17.09 -2.48
N TYR A 518 19.19 -17.05 -2.79
CA TYR A 518 18.12 -16.94 -1.79
C TYR A 518 17.45 -18.28 -1.45
N VAL A 519 17.66 -19.33 -2.24
CA VAL A 519 17.06 -20.65 -2.01
C VAL A 519 18.14 -21.67 -1.61
N VAL A 520 19.08 -21.97 -2.51
CA VAL A 520 20.13 -22.99 -2.28
C VAL A 520 21.25 -22.47 -1.38
N GLY A 521 21.72 -21.24 -1.63
CA GLY A 521 22.79 -20.60 -0.87
C GLY A 521 22.36 -20.16 0.52
N HIS A 522 21.07 -19.90 0.72
CA HIS A 522 20.56 -19.42 2.00
C HIS A 522 20.67 -20.49 3.11
N PRO A 523 21.25 -20.20 4.30
CA PRO A 523 21.50 -21.18 5.37
C PRO A 523 20.27 -21.96 5.86
N LEU A 524 19.10 -21.31 5.90
CA LEU A 524 17.83 -21.94 6.26
C LEU A 524 17.09 -22.58 5.07
N MET A 525 16.85 -21.84 3.98
CA MET A 525 16.00 -22.29 2.86
C MET A 525 16.55 -23.53 2.14
N ARG A 526 17.87 -23.75 2.15
CA ARG A 526 18.49 -24.95 1.57
C ARG A 526 17.94 -26.27 2.10
N HIS A 527 17.52 -26.29 3.37
CA HIS A 527 16.95 -27.48 4.00
C HIS A 527 15.60 -27.85 3.38
N LEU A 528 14.83 -26.86 2.91
CA LEU A 528 13.61 -27.08 2.12
C LEU A 528 13.95 -27.38 0.67
N ALA A 529 14.94 -26.70 0.09
CA ALA A 529 15.31 -26.85 -1.31
C ALA A 529 15.76 -28.27 -1.67
N ARG A 530 16.54 -28.91 -0.79
CA ARG A 530 16.98 -30.31 -0.91
C ARG A 530 15.86 -31.34 -0.85
N ARG A 531 14.65 -30.93 -0.48
CA ARG A 531 13.49 -31.80 -0.24
C ARG A 531 12.40 -31.64 -1.30
N LEU A 532 12.72 -30.97 -2.40
CA LEU A 532 11.83 -30.69 -3.49
C LEU A 532 12.49 -31.07 -4.82
N VAL A 533 11.66 -31.44 -5.79
CA VAL A 533 12.05 -31.53 -7.20
C VAL A 533 11.84 -30.16 -7.85
N TRP A 534 12.80 -29.73 -8.63
CA TRP A 534 12.82 -28.45 -9.32
C TRP A 534 12.80 -28.67 -10.83
N LEU A 535 12.33 -27.68 -11.58
CA LEU A 535 12.32 -27.66 -13.04
C LEU A 535 13.09 -26.45 -13.56
N SER A 536 13.79 -26.64 -14.66
CA SER A 536 14.31 -25.56 -15.50
C SER A 536 13.93 -25.87 -16.95
N GLY A 537 12.86 -25.25 -17.45
CA GLY A 537 12.15 -25.74 -18.63
C GLY A 537 11.66 -27.17 -18.37
N ASP A 538 11.88 -28.08 -19.32
CA ASP A 538 11.45 -29.48 -19.19
C ASP A 538 12.41 -30.36 -18.36
N ARG A 539 13.53 -29.80 -17.87
CA ARG A 539 14.55 -30.58 -17.13
C ARG A 539 14.26 -30.58 -15.64
N ALA A 540 13.84 -31.72 -15.10
CA ALA A 540 13.67 -31.94 -13.68
C ALA A 540 15.00 -32.26 -12.98
N PHE A 541 15.19 -31.75 -11.76
CA PHE A 541 16.37 -32.01 -10.94
C PHE A 541 16.09 -31.87 -9.44
N ARG A 542 16.99 -32.40 -8.61
CA ARG A 542 17.02 -32.23 -7.15
C ARG A 542 18.29 -31.51 -6.71
N VAL A 543 18.28 -30.96 -5.49
CA VAL A 543 19.49 -30.43 -4.84
C VAL A 543 20.09 -31.51 -3.94
N ALA A 544 21.33 -31.90 -4.20
CA ALA A 544 22.07 -32.91 -3.45
C ALA A 544 22.62 -32.37 -2.10
N GLU A 545 23.27 -33.24 -1.32
CA GLU A 545 23.76 -32.90 0.02
C GLU A 545 24.86 -31.84 0.02
N ASP A 546 25.69 -31.87 -1.01
CA ASP A 546 26.76 -30.91 -1.28
C ASP A 546 26.28 -29.65 -2.03
N LEU A 547 24.95 -29.51 -2.19
CA LEU A 547 24.26 -28.42 -2.89
C LEU A 547 24.46 -28.41 -4.41
N THR A 548 25.02 -29.47 -5.00
CA THR A 548 25.00 -29.66 -6.45
C THR A 548 23.61 -30.09 -6.93
N PHE A 549 23.37 -30.01 -8.23
CA PHE A 549 22.11 -30.43 -8.84
C PHE A 549 22.28 -31.75 -9.55
N ALA A 550 21.29 -32.64 -9.41
CA ALA A 550 21.29 -33.97 -10.01
C ALA A 550 19.93 -34.30 -10.60
N ASP A 551 19.89 -35.03 -11.72
CA ASP A 551 18.66 -35.55 -12.32
C ASP A 551 18.29 -36.94 -11.77
N LEU A 552 17.33 -37.61 -12.43
CA LEU A 552 16.84 -38.94 -12.04
C LEU A 552 17.88 -40.06 -12.10
N ASN A 553 18.99 -39.86 -12.82
CA ASN A 553 20.06 -40.86 -12.91
C ASN A 553 21.24 -40.51 -11.99
N ASP A 554 21.07 -39.53 -11.09
CA ASP A 554 22.14 -38.91 -10.31
C ASP A 554 23.22 -38.22 -11.17
N ASP A 555 22.93 -37.95 -12.43
CA ASP A 555 23.83 -37.22 -13.31
C ASP A 555 23.79 -35.72 -12.98
N ALA A 556 24.96 -35.07 -13.02
CA ALA A 556 25.09 -33.66 -12.70
C ALA A 556 24.28 -32.77 -13.67
N VAL A 557 23.59 -31.78 -13.10
CA VAL A 557 22.79 -30.80 -13.82
C VAL A 557 23.42 -29.43 -13.68
N ASP A 558 23.88 -28.85 -14.79
CA ASP A 558 24.30 -27.46 -14.84
C ASP A 558 23.14 -26.55 -15.28
N LEU A 559 22.92 -25.46 -14.54
CA LEU A 559 21.93 -24.44 -14.89
C LEU A 559 22.63 -23.27 -15.61
N PRO A 560 22.22 -22.90 -16.84
CA PRO A 560 22.73 -21.69 -17.48
C PRO A 560 22.30 -20.44 -16.70
N GLU A 561 23.04 -19.33 -16.84
CA GLU A 561 22.72 -18.07 -16.15
C GLU A 561 21.32 -17.53 -16.50
N SER A 562 20.83 -17.82 -17.70
CA SER A 562 19.49 -17.45 -18.17
C SER A 562 18.39 -18.44 -17.76
N ALA A 563 18.70 -19.48 -16.97
CA ALA A 563 17.70 -20.45 -16.54
C ALA A 563 16.66 -19.79 -15.65
N ALA A 564 15.41 -20.13 -15.92
CA ALA A 564 14.30 -19.94 -15.02
C ALA A 564 14.08 -21.26 -14.27
N VAL A 565 14.05 -21.19 -12.94
CA VAL A 565 13.91 -22.34 -12.05
C VAL A 565 12.57 -22.24 -11.35
N GLN A 566 11.79 -23.31 -11.32
CA GLN A 566 10.53 -23.40 -10.57
C GLN A 566 10.46 -24.72 -9.79
N ILE A 567 9.49 -24.83 -8.88
CA ILE A 567 9.22 -26.09 -8.18
C ILE A 567 8.33 -26.95 -9.08
N ALA A 568 8.72 -28.20 -9.32
CA ALA A 568 8.00 -29.08 -10.22
C ALA A 568 6.60 -29.42 -9.68
N HIS A 569 5.56 -29.19 -10.47
CA HIS A 569 4.24 -29.77 -10.21
C HIS A 569 4.18 -31.21 -10.77
N PRO A 570 3.47 -32.17 -10.14
CA PRO A 570 3.39 -33.54 -10.66
C PRO A 570 2.90 -33.68 -12.11
N LEU A 571 2.03 -32.78 -12.57
CA LEU A 571 1.61 -32.73 -13.98
C LEU A 571 2.77 -32.49 -14.93
N GLU A 572 3.71 -31.65 -14.55
CA GLU A 572 4.87 -31.28 -15.37
C GLU A 572 5.92 -32.41 -15.38
N LEU A 573 5.99 -33.20 -14.30
CA LEU A 573 6.83 -34.40 -14.24
C LEU A 573 6.31 -35.54 -15.13
N GLY A 574 5.00 -35.58 -15.38
CA GLY A 574 4.36 -36.54 -16.27
C GLY A 574 4.74 -37.99 -15.96
N ASN A 575 5.31 -38.69 -16.94
CA ASN A 575 5.71 -40.09 -16.82
C ASN A 575 6.92 -40.33 -15.90
N THR A 576 7.63 -39.28 -15.47
CA THR A 576 8.79 -39.39 -14.57
C THR A 576 8.42 -39.28 -13.09
N LEU A 577 7.16 -38.97 -12.77
CA LEU A 577 6.68 -38.76 -11.40
C LEU A 577 6.93 -39.96 -10.48
N ASP A 578 6.63 -41.17 -10.95
CA ASP A 578 6.79 -42.40 -10.15
C ASP A 578 8.28 -42.66 -9.83
N ALA A 579 9.17 -42.44 -10.80
CA ALA A 579 10.61 -42.59 -10.61
C ALA A 579 11.18 -41.56 -9.62
N TRP A 580 10.72 -40.30 -9.69
CA TRP A 580 11.08 -39.28 -8.69
C TRP A 580 10.57 -39.66 -7.29
N SER A 581 9.36 -40.21 -7.20
CA SER A 581 8.77 -40.64 -5.94
C SER A 581 9.53 -41.80 -5.31
N GLU A 582 9.94 -42.79 -6.11
CA GLU A 582 10.77 -43.91 -5.69
C GLU A 582 12.14 -43.42 -5.20
N MET A 583 12.82 -42.56 -5.98
CA MET A 583 14.10 -41.97 -5.59
C MET A 583 14.00 -41.22 -4.26
N PHE A 584 13.02 -40.34 -4.08
CA PHE A 584 12.85 -39.61 -2.83
C PHE A 584 12.57 -40.55 -1.65
N GLY A 585 11.86 -41.66 -1.89
CA GLY A 585 11.67 -42.73 -0.91
C GLY A 585 12.97 -43.42 -0.52
N ASP A 586 13.79 -43.81 -1.50
CA ASP A 586 15.07 -44.52 -1.29
C ASP A 586 16.09 -43.68 -0.51
N TYR A 587 16.12 -42.37 -0.76
CA TYR A 587 16.96 -41.43 -0.01
C TYR A 587 16.32 -40.96 1.31
N GLU A 588 15.16 -41.50 1.70
CA GLU A 588 14.39 -41.11 2.90
C GLU A 588 14.09 -39.58 2.96
N ILE A 589 13.89 -38.95 1.81
CA ILE A 589 13.65 -37.51 1.68
C ILE A 589 12.16 -37.22 1.88
N LEU A 590 11.82 -36.82 3.10
CA LEU A 590 10.50 -36.27 3.39
C LEU A 590 10.33 -34.87 2.79
N GLN A 591 9.20 -34.62 2.13
CA GLN A 591 8.87 -33.34 1.49
C GLN A 591 8.19 -32.38 2.48
N PRO A 592 8.43 -31.06 2.37
CA PRO A 592 7.85 -30.06 3.27
C PRO A 592 6.33 -29.91 3.12
N PHE A 593 5.81 -30.23 1.95
CA PHE A 593 4.39 -30.30 1.59
C PHE A 593 4.22 -31.42 0.54
N PRO A 594 2.99 -31.89 0.26
CA PRO A 594 2.75 -32.91 -0.76
C PRO A 594 3.06 -32.33 -2.15
N GLN A 595 4.27 -32.58 -2.65
CA GLN A 595 4.66 -32.28 -4.03
C GLN A 595 4.45 -33.53 -4.87
N LEU A 596 5.28 -34.57 -4.73
CA LEU A 596 5.22 -35.77 -5.58
C LEU A 596 3.95 -36.60 -5.33
N GLY A 597 3.47 -36.61 -4.08
CA GLY A 597 2.18 -37.23 -3.72
C GLY A 597 0.96 -36.33 -3.90
N ARG A 598 1.09 -35.17 -4.58
CA ARG A 598 -0.04 -34.25 -4.76
C ARG A 598 -1.05 -34.86 -5.73
N PRO A 599 -2.36 -34.87 -5.39
CA PRO A 599 -3.39 -35.29 -6.32
C PRO A 599 -3.37 -34.43 -7.58
N VAL A 600 -3.49 -35.10 -8.73
CA VAL A 600 -3.62 -34.45 -10.03
C VAL A 600 -5.03 -34.69 -10.55
N HIS A 601 -5.68 -33.61 -10.98
CA HIS A 601 -7.01 -33.66 -11.57
C HIS A 601 -7.00 -33.04 -12.96
N THR A 602 -7.74 -33.64 -13.88
CA THR A 602 -7.94 -33.12 -15.23
C THR A 602 -9.42 -32.92 -15.50
N LEU A 603 -9.73 -32.08 -16.48
CA LEU A 603 -11.08 -31.94 -17.03
C LEU A 603 -11.42 -33.19 -17.85
N ALA A 604 -12.67 -33.64 -17.76
CA ALA A 604 -13.19 -34.63 -18.69
C ALA A 604 -13.32 -34.04 -20.10
N GLU A 605 -13.42 -34.90 -21.12
CA GLU A 605 -13.59 -34.46 -22.51
C GLU A 605 -14.82 -33.55 -22.67
N GLY A 606 -14.62 -32.33 -23.17
CA GLY A 606 -15.67 -31.31 -23.34
C GLY A 606 -16.11 -30.58 -22.06
N GLU A 607 -15.60 -30.96 -20.89
CA GLU A 607 -15.87 -30.26 -19.62
C GLU A 607 -15.22 -28.87 -19.63
N GLY A 608 -15.94 -27.86 -19.13
CA GLY A 608 -15.39 -26.50 -19.00
C GLY A 608 -15.39 -25.66 -20.28
N ALA A 609 -15.70 -26.22 -21.45
CA ALA A 609 -15.76 -25.49 -22.72
C ALA A 609 -16.83 -24.37 -22.73
N GLY A 610 -17.93 -24.57 -22.00
CA GLY A 610 -18.95 -23.53 -21.78
C GLY A 610 -18.63 -22.55 -20.64
N GLY A 611 -17.39 -22.56 -20.14
CA GLY A 611 -16.94 -21.74 -19.01
C GLY A 611 -17.59 -22.07 -17.69
N ARG A 612 -18.15 -23.28 -17.53
CA ARG A 612 -18.77 -23.79 -16.30
C ARG A 612 -18.27 -25.19 -15.94
N LEU A 613 -18.19 -25.47 -14.65
CA LEU A 613 -17.87 -26.78 -14.09
C LEU A 613 -19.11 -27.39 -13.40
N ALA A 614 -20.05 -27.87 -14.22
CA ALA A 614 -21.36 -28.35 -13.75
C ALA A 614 -21.30 -29.47 -12.71
N ARG A 615 -20.20 -30.24 -12.65
CA ARG A 615 -20.05 -31.35 -11.69
C ARG A 615 -20.04 -30.92 -10.22
N PHE A 616 -19.75 -29.65 -9.94
CA PHE A 616 -19.72 -29.09 -8.58
C PHE A 616 -20.96 -28.27 -8.22
N GLU A 617 -21.86 -28.06 -9.18
CA GLU A 617 -23.06 -27.26 -8.99
C GLU A 617 -24.15 -28.08 -8.29
N GLY A 618 -24.91 -27.43 -7.41
CA GLY A 618 -25.90 -28.07 -6.55
C GLY A 618 -25.32 -28.72 -5.29
N LEU A 619 -23.99 -28.73 -5.11
CA LEU A 619 -23.36 -29.25 -3.90
C LEU A 619 -23.69 -28.35 -2.69
N THR A 620 -24.20 -28.95 -1.63
CA THR A 620 -24.39 -28.29 -0.33
C THR A 620 -23.18 -28.56 0.57
N VAL A 621 -22.52 -27.50 1.03
CA VAL A 621 -21.24 -27.58 1.74
C VAL A 621 -21.30 -26.72 3.02
N PRO A 622 -20.64 -27.14 4.12
CA PRO A 622 -20.57 -26.30 5.30
C PRO A 622 -19.80 -25.00 5.01
N THR A 623 -20.32 -23.85 5.48
CA THR A 623 -19.68 -22.53 5.30
C THR A 623 -18.23 -22.50 5.81
N GLY A 624 -17.93 -23.27 6.86
CA GLY A 624 -16.58 -23.42 7.37
C GLY A 624 -15.58 -23.99 6.35
N ARG A 625 -16.00 -24.91 5.46
CA ARG A 625 -15.14 -25.46 4.41
C ARG A 625 -14.83 -24.42 3.33
N LEU A 626 -15.83 -23.67 2.90
CA LEU A 626 -15.66 -22.54 1.96
C LEU A 626 -14.70 -21.49 2.53
N LEU A 627 -14.86 -21.13 3.81
CA LEU A 627 -13.91 -20.24 4.48
C LEU A 627 -12.49 -20.82 4.53
N GLY A 628 -12.35 -22.15 4.56
CA GLY A 628 -11.07 -22.85 4.43
C GLY A 628 -10.33 -22.52 3.14
N LEU A 629 -11.05 -22.36 2.02
CA LEU A 629 -10.48 -21.98 0.72
C LEU A 629 -9.83 -20.59 0.73
N THR A 630 -10.18 -19.70 1.67
CA THR A 630 -9.50 -18.39 1.80
C THR A 630 -8.03 -18.50 2.20
N ARG A 631 -7.55 -19.72 2.47
CA ARG A 631 -6.14 -20.04 2.71
C ARG A 631 -5.36 -20.35 1.43
N THR A 632 -6.07 -20.60 0.32
CA THR A 632 -5.50 -20.77 -1.03
C THR A 632 -5.77 -19.49 -1.84
N GLY A 633 -5.90 -19.55 -3.16
CA GLY A 633 -6.09 -18.38 -4.00
C GLY A 633 -7.48 -17.73 -3.94
N TRP A 634 -8.43 -18.30 -3.19
CA TRP A 634 -9.80 -17.80 -3.12
C TRP A 634 -9.94 -16.57 -2.21
N SER A 635 -10.72 -15.61 -2.69
CA SER A 635 -11.16 -14.44 -1.96
C SER A 635 -12.68 -14.44 -1.80
N ARG A 636 -13.16 -13.94 -0.66
CA ARG A 636 -14.59 -13.68 -0.46
C ARG A 636 -15.05 -12.53 -1.35
N GLY A 637 -16.25 -12.65 -1.90
CA GLY A 637 -16.89 -11.59 -2.67
C GLY A 637 -17.08 -10.32 -1.85
N ALA A 638 -17.32 -9.21 -2.54
CA ALA A 638 -17.70 -7.98 -1.87
C ALA A 638 -19.05 -8.20 -1.16
N PRO A 639 -19.25 -7.67 0.05
CA PRO A 639 -20.55 -7.72 0.70
C PRO A 639 -21.59 -6.99 -0.15
N GLN A 640 -22.73 -7.63 -0.40
CA GLN A 640 -23.89 -7.05 -1.08
C GLN A 640 -24.94 -6.62 -0.04
N ASP A 641 -26.22 -6.68 -0.40
CA ASP A 641 -27.34 -6.33 0.45
C ASP A 641 -27.29 -7.12 1.77
N ASN A 642 -27.65 -6.45 2.87
CA ASN A 642 -27.55 -6.98 4.24
C ASN A 642 -26.16 -7.49 4.65
N GLY A 643 -25.10 -7.10 3.91
CA GLY A 643 -23.75 -7.57 4.17
C GLY A 643 -23.55 -9.04 3.85
N ILE A 644 -24.33 -9.60 2.91
CA ILE A 644 -24.18 -10.98 2.45
C ILE A 644 -23.21 -11.03 1.27
N GLU A 645 -22.27 -11.96 1.31
CA GLU A 645 -21.35 -12.25 0.23
C GLU A 645 -21.84 -13.49 -0.52
N HIS A 646 -22.32 -13.30 -1.74
CA HIS A 646 -22.94 -14.34 -2.56
C HIS A 646 -21.96 -15.13 -3.43
N TRP A 647 -20.66 -14.86 -3.32
CA TRP A 647 -19.67 -15.62 -4.08
C TRP A 647 -18.32 -15.64 -3.40
N MET A 648 -17.49 -16.60 -3.83
CA MET A 648 -16.05 -16.59 -3.66
C MET A 648 -15.39 -16.60 -5.04
N SER A 649 -14.19 -16.02 -5.15
CA SER A 649 -13.49 -15.96 -6.44
C SER A 649 -11.99 -16.13 -6.33
N TRP A 650 -11.39 -16.80 -7.30
CA TRP A 650 -9.94 -16.84 -7.52
C TRP A 650 -9.63 -15.98 -8.75
N THR A 651 -8.94 -14.85 -8.57
CA THR A 651 -8.54 -13.98 -9.67
C THR A 651 -7.21 -14.45 -10.26
N LEU A 652 -7.20 -14.74 -11.55
CA LEU A 652 -6.04 -15.25 -12.29
C LEU A 652 -5.13 -14.11 -12.75
N VAL A 653 -5.74 -13.17 -13.48
CA VAL A 653 -5.14 -11.94 -14.00
C VAL A 653 -6.19 -10.83 -13.92
N PRO A 654 -5.84 -9.56 -14.13
CA PRO A 654 -6.85 -8.52 -14.31
C PRO A 654 -7.88 -8.98 -15.35
N ASP A 655 -9.16 -8.88 -14.99
CA ASP A 655 -10.30 -9.26 -15.82
C ASP A 655 -10.44 -10.77 -16.14
N VAL A 656 -9.84 -11.68 -15.36
CA VAL A 656 -10.16 -13.12 -15.42
C VAL A 656 -10.24 -13.71 -14.01
N ALA A 657 -11.39 -14.27 -13.64
CA ALA A 657 -11.57 -14.93 -12.36
C ALA A 657 -12.46 -16.17 -12.46
N VAL A 658 -12.12 -17.20 -11.68
CA VAL A 658 -13.01 -18.31 -11.38
C VAL A 658 -13.89 -17.94 -10.20
N VAL A 659 -15.18 -18.22 -10.29
CA VAL A 659 -16.19 -17.80 -9.32
C VAL A 659 -17.01 -19.02 -8.87
N LEU A 660 -17.19 -19.10 -7.56
CA LEU A 660 -18.12 -19.97 -6.84
C LEU A 660 -19.31 -19.11 -6.40
N ASP A 661 -20.47 -19.26 -7.03
CA ASP A 661 -21.71 -18.61 -6.56
C ASP A 661 -22.33 -19.41 -5.42
N LEU A 662 -22.74 -18.71 -4.37
CA LEU A 662 -23.17 -19.26 -3.10
C LEU A 662 -24.58 -18.79 -2.75
N SER A 663 -25.41 -19.75 -2.34
CA SER A 663 -26.75 -19.52 -1.85
C SER A 663 -26.95 -20.23 -0.51
N PRO A 664 -27.41 -19.55 0.55
CA PRO A 664 -27.93 -18.17 0.57
C PRO A 664 -26.85 -17.06 0.63
N GLY A 665 -25.57 -17.41 0.71
CA GLY A 665 -24.43 -16.50 0.86
C GLY A 665 -23.90 -16.38 2.30
N ILE A 666 -22.72 -15.80 2.46
CA ILE A 666 -22.00 -15.69 3.74
C ILE A 666 -22.20 -14.29 4.35
N ALA A 667 -22.75 -14.20 5.56
CA ALA A 667 -22.93 -12.92 6.24
C ALA A 667 -21.62 -12.37 6.86
N VAL A 668 -21.31 -11.11 6.59
CA VAL A 668 -20.14 -10.42 7.16
C VAL A 668 -20.29 -10.31 8.68
N GLY A 669 -19.29 -10.81 9.41
CA GLY A 669 -19.25 -10.74 10.87
C GLY A 669 -20.05 -11.82 11.59
N TYR A 670 -20.91 -12.57 10.89
CA TYR A 670 -21.73 -13.67 11.41
C TYR A 670 -21.68 -14.86 10.45
N THR A 671 -20.50 -15.46 10.29
CA THR A 671 -20.26 -16.53 9.30
C THR A 671 -21.02 -17.83 9.60
N ASP A 672 -21.57 -17.95 10.80
CA ASP A 672 -22.40 -19.05 11.29
C ASP A 672 -23.90 -18.85 11.03
N LEU A 673 -24.33 -17.65 10.61
CA LEU A 673 -25.74 -17.34 10.33
C LEU A 673 -26.35 -18.31 9.30
N ASN A 674 -25.59 -18.60 8.25
CA ASN A 674 -25.91 -19.59 7.23
C ASN A 674 -24.85 -20.69 7.32
N PRO A 675 -25.07 -21.77 8.08
CA PRO A 675 -24.04 -22.78 8.35
C PRO A 675 -23.72 -23.66 7.14
N GLU A 676 -24.63 -23.71 6.16
CA GLU A 676 -24.49 -24.45 4.90
C GLU A 676 -24.71 -23.51 3.71
N GLN A 677 -24.04 -23.82 2.60
CA GLN A 677 -24.14 -23.10 1.33
C GLN A 677 -24.35 -24.10 0.21
N THR A 678 -25.25 -23.80 -0.70
CA THR A 678 -25.35 -24.47 -1.99
C THR A 678 -24.48 -23.71 -3.00
N ILE A 679 -23.61 -24.45 -3.70
CA ILE A 679 -22.84 -23.93 -4.83
C ILE A 679 -23.80 -23.88 -6.03
N GLU A 680 -24.25 -22.69 -6.42
CA GLU A 680 -25.19 -22.56 -7.53
C GLU A 680 -24.49 -22.68 -8.89
N HIS A 681 -23.34 -22.02 -9.02
CA HIS A 681 -22.56 -22.00 -10.26
C HIS A 681 -21.06 -22.06 -9.93
N VAL A 682 -20.31 -22.77 -10.76
CA VAL A 682 -18.85 -22.68 -10.80
C VAL A 682 -18.44 -22.30 -12.21
N TRP A 683 -17.89 -21.10 -12.38
CA TRP A 683 -17.67 -20.54 -13.71
C TRP A 683 -16.44 -19.65 -13.79
N ILE A 684 -15.93 -19.45 -14.99
CA ILE A 684 -14.84 -18.52 -15.27
C ILE A 684 -15.34 -17.35 -16.10
N GLY A 685 -14.98 -16.14 -15.68
CA GLY A 685 -15.50 -14.93 -16.28
C GLY A 685 -14.57 -13.74 -16.22
N LYS A 686 -14.99 -12.67 -16.89
CA LYS A 686 -14.23 -11.43 -17.07
C LYS A 686 -14.01 -10.62 -15.78
N SER A 687 -14.62 -11.02 -14.66
CA SER A 687 -14.48 -10.35 -13.37
C SER A 687 -15.15 -11.18 -12.28
N ALA A 688 -14.66 -11.07 -11.04
CA ALA A 688 -15.38 -11.61 -9.88
C ALA A 688 -16.75 -10.93 -9.68
N GLY A 689 -17.80 -11.70 -9.44
CA GLY A 689 -19.17 -11.22 -9.26
C GLY A 689 -20.18 -12.36 -9.42
N GLY A 690 -21.47 -12.08 -9.24
CA GLY A 690 -22.51 -13.09 -9.48
C GLY A 690 -22.53 -13.59 -10.93
N TYR A 691 -22.92 -14.86 -11.13
CA TYR A 691 -23.05 -15.48 -12.45
C TYR A 691 -23.82 -14.61 -13.46
N ALA A 692 -23.21 -14.40 -14.62
CA ALA A 692 -23.88 -13.82 -15.78
C ALA A 692 -23.32 -14.46 -17.06
N PRO A 693 -24.16 -15.06 -17.93
CA PRO A 693 -23.71 -15.70 -19.16
C PRO A 693 -22.89 -14.79 -20.08
N SER A 694 -23.20 -13.49 -20.12
CA SER A 694 -22.48 -12.48 -20.90
C SER A 694 -21.07 -12.17 -20.40
N ARG A 695 -20.72 -12.62 -19.18
CA ARG A 695 -19.41 -12.41 -18.56
C ARG A 695 -18.49 -13.62 -18.66
N VAL A 696 -18.99 -14.76 -19.13
CA VAL A 696 -18.18 -15.95 -19.35
C VAL A 696 -17.12 -15.64 -20.43
N ILE A 697 -15.88 -16.09 -20.21
CA ILE A 697 -14.81 -15.93 -21.20
C ILE A 697 -14.98 -16.95 -22.33
N GLU A 698 -14.53 -16.59 -23.52
CA GLU A 698 -14.45 -17.50 -24.67
C GLU A 698 -13.50 -18.67 -24.32
N ASP A 699 -13.79 -19.87 -24.83
CA ASP A 699 -13.06 -21.13 -24.58
C ASP A 699 -13.02 -21.63 -23.11
N GLY A 700 -13.58 -20.85 -22.18
CA GLY A 700 -13.88 -21.27 -20.82
C GLY A 700 -12.65 -21.73 -20.04
N PHE A 701 -12.67 -22.97 -19.54
CA PHE A 701 -11.57 -23.54 -18.77
C PHE A 701 -10.55 -24.32 -19.63
N ALA A 702 -10.82 -24.52 -20.93
CA ALA A 702 -10.03 -25.42 -21.77
C ALA A 702 -8.61 -24.90 -22.06
N ASP A 703 -8.45 -23.58 -22.18
CA ASP A 703 -7.18 -22.93 -22.54
C ASP A 703 -6.39 -22.43 -21.31
N LEU A 704 -6.80 -22.83 -20.11
CA LEU A 704 -6.08 -22.48 -18.88
C LEU A 704 -4.88 -23.39 -18.67
N ASP A 705 -3.92 -22.86 -17.91
CA ASP A 705 -2.77 -23.64 -17.43
C ASP A 705 -3.23 -24.95 -16.74
N PRO A 706 -2.74 -26.12 -17.18
CA PRO A 706 -3.14 -27.41 -16.61
C PRO A 706 -2.87 -27.55 -15.10
N VAL A 707 -1.79 -26.95 -14.58
CA VAL A 707 -1.49 -26.92 -13.15
C VAL A 707 -2.59 -26.13 -12.44
N PHE A 708 -2.92 -24.94 -12.93
CA PHE A 708 -4.01 -24.16 -12.35
C PHE A 708 -5.33 -24.93 -12.36
N VAL A 709 -5.68 -25.58 -13.46
CA VAL A 709 -6.90 -26.38 -13.57
C VAL A 709 -6.88 -27.51 -12.54
N SER A 710 -5.79 -28.25 -12.42
CA SER A 710 -5.67 -29.32 -11.42
C SER A 710 -5.87 -28.78 -10.00
N GLU A 711 -5.26 -27.66 -9.67
CA GLU A 711 -5.35 -27.02 -8.35
C GLU A 711 -6.74 -26.50 -8.03
N LEU A 712 -7.38 -25.87 -9.00
CA LEU A 712 -8.80 -25.49 -8.93
C LEU A 712 -9.67 -26.71 -8.64
N LEU A 713 -9.46 -27.80 -9.39
CA LEU A 713 -10.23 -29.02 -9.24
C LEU A 713 -9.96 -29.72 -7.90
N THR A 714 -8.73 -29.66 -7.37
CA THR A 714 -8.38 -30.12 -6.01
C THR A 714 -9.20 -29.37 -4.97
N ASP A 715 -9.18 -28.03 -5.03
CA ASP A 715 -9.92 -27.18 -4.09
C ASP A 715 -11.43 -27.47 -4.14
N LEU A 716 -12.01 -27.55 -5.33
CA LEU A 716 -13.43 -27.84 -5.52
C LEU A 716 -13.80 -29.27 -5.08
N THR A 717 -12.94 -30.26 -5.32
CA THR A 717 -13.16 -31.64 -4.88
C THR A 717 -13.12 -31.76 -3.36
N SER A 718 -12.27 -30.98 -2.69
CA SER A 718 -12.20 -30.94 -1.21
C SER A 718 -13.50 -30.44 -0.55
N LEU A 719 -14.35 -29.72 -1.30
CA LEU A 719 -15.65 -29.29 -0.82
C LEU A 719 -16.67 -30.45 -0.80
N ALA A 720 -16.50 -31.46 -1.65
CA ALA A 720 -17.46 -32.54 -1.86
C ALA A 720 -17.31 -33.74 -0.90
N GLY A 721 -16.22 -33.83 -0.12
CA GLY A 721 -15.92 -34.96 0.77
C GLY A 721 -15.11 -34.60 1.99
#